data_AF-A0AAJ1QYW5-F1
#
_entry.id   AF-A0AAJ1QYW5-F1
#
_cell.length_a   1.000
_cell.length_b   1.000
_cell.length_c   1.000
_cell.angle_alpha   90.00
_cell.angle_beta   90.00
_cell.angle_gamma   90.00
#
_symmetry.space_group_name_H-M   'P 1'
#
loop_
_entity.id
_entity.type
_entity.pdbx_description
1 polymer ?
#
loop_
_entity_poly.entity_id
_entity_poly.type
_entity_poly.pdbx_seq_one_letter_code
_entity_poly.pdbx_strand_id
1 'polypeptide(L)'
;MSISKRSFSLYFLVLVFNFTLFSQGRIEGKLEKWNKVTLSFNYKEFSENDEDNPFLNYRLNVTFKNGDEEITIPGFFAADGNAAETSAKKGVVWQVRFMPNKTGKWTYKVSFKKGNEIAINDDEKAGESVGFDNEIGSFVIKESQSSTEGRLVYKNERYLYYSESNKPFLKGGTDSPENFLAFYEFDETPASHKYLPHSKDWNQGDPTWQNGKGKNIIGALNYLASKGMNSVYFLTMNVQGDGDDVWPWTTKNEQTRFDTSKLDQWEIVFDHMDNLGLMLHIVTQETENELLLDIGELKTQRKLYYRELIARFAHHLAITWNLGEENGPVHWSPKGQNDADRKAMAKYIKTHDPYHNFVTLHTHSMPIEQDLYLEPLLGFEFLDGPSMQTNSPDSIHNITKKWIKESQLTRKNWVVSQDEIGPAEIGAKPDADDPEHNDIRHKVLWGNLMAGGAGVEWYFGYKFAHNDLNCEDWRSRDIVWNQTKHALDFFNKYLPFNKMHSADDLTDNPDDYVFAKNDEIYAIYLPEVKETKINLFGSTKRYVVKWYNPRTRGELVNGSVKKISGGSEKSIGFPPNKDKDWVALIKSTKKEKESTQEKEQKIISLNAIQDFDLLEKDGLSYYKDFPNNVLAINASEENNRNKFATAIAKFKGVTGVYNFTFVTTAENDGESEYVIKINGTTLDTIKNARVSESFKSIRHQVNAVFLHVNDIIEITSKAVTNGLILEGNETAWSRGRWNSITFTPKDYSLLKILADTKPFEEKDGMLEIEAENYHYKSNNSTKRNWVVRSLDDKISGVNYSKSANKNSYIQALPDTRVTHDDTLILGENFFPVSGTGGVISYKIKINNPGKYYIWVNALSTGTEDNGVHVGFNENWQESGARIQWCDGKNEWTWSSAQRMPDNHCGIEKTIYLNFDKSGEYVLSFSMREDGFKMDRFILTKNSIFIPN
;
A
#
# COMPACT_ATOMS: atom_id res chain seq x y z
N MET A 1 -35.97 67.45 -79.00
CA MET A 1 -35.59 67.18 -77.60
C MET A 1 -36.51 66.05 -77.13
N SER A 2 -36.11 64.82 -76.77
CA SER A 2 -34.94 64.25 -76.09
C SER A 2 -35.49 63.42 -74.93
N ILE A 3 -35.22 62.09 -74.93
CA ILE A 3 -35.19 61.14 -73.80
C ILE A 3 -36.57 60.74 -73.22
N SER A 4 -37.11 59.50 -73.32
CA SER A 4 -36.67 58.11 -73.09
C SER A 4 -36.69 57.60 -71.64
N LYS A 5 -37.52 56.56 -71.43
CA LYS A 5 -37.40 55.37 -70.55
C LYS A 5 -37.27 55.56 -69.03
N ARG A 6 -38.09 54.85 -68.24
CA ARG A 6 -37.81 53.47 -67.78
C ARG A 6 -38.92 52.91 -66.88
N SER A 7 -39.31 51.68 -67.19
CA SER A 7 -40.13 50.78 -66.38
C SER A 7 -39.44 50.41 -65.07
N PHE A 8 -40.22 50.33 -63.98
CA PHE A 8 -39.81 49.73 -62.72
C PHE A 8 -40.07 48.21 -62.78
N SER A 9 -39.00 47.41 -62.79
CA SER A 9 -39.06 45.97 -62.48
C SER A 9 -38.67 45.78 -61.02
N LEU A 10 -39.60 45.25 -60.24
CA LEU A 10 -39.44 44.85 -58.85
C LEU A 10 -38.73 43.49 -58.82
N TYR A 11 -37.48 43.43 -58.33
CA TYR A 11 -36.81 42.16 -58.02
C TYR A 11 -37.16 41.78 -56.58
N PHE A 12 -37.91 40.68 -56.42
CA PHE A 12 -38.14 40.02 -55.15
C PHE A 12 -36.91 39.14 -54.85
N LEU A 13 -36.05 39.59 -53.95
CA LEU A 13 -34.91 38.82 -53.45
C LEU A 13 -35.40 37.94 -52.29
N VAL A 14 -35.71 36.67 -52.56
CA VAL A 14 -35.97 35.67 -51.52
C VAL A 14 -34.62 35.20 -50.97
N LEU A 15 -34.19 35.78 -49.85
CA LEU A 15 -33.12 35.27 -49.01
C LEU A 15 -33.67 34.08 -48.21
N VAL A 16 -33.42 32.86 -48.70
CA VAL A 16 -33.59 31.63 -47.91
C VAL A 16 -32.42 31.56 -46.93
N PHE A 17 -32.61 32.06 -45.72
CA PHE A 17 -31.76 31.68 -44.59
C PHE A 17 -32.11 30.24 -44.21
N ASN A 18 -31.31 29.28 -44.64
CA ASN A 18 -31.24 27.97 -44.01
C ASN A 18 -30.60 28.17 -42.62
N PHE A 19 -31.43 28.46 -41.62
CA PHE A 19 -31.07 28.14 -40.24
C PHE A 19 -31.08 26.61 -40.13
N THR A 20 -29.92 25.97 -40.30
CA THR A 20 -29.70 24.69 -39.64
C THR A 20 -29.81 24.95 -38.15
N LEU A 21 -30.97 24.62 -37.58
CA LEU A 21 -31.11 24.36 -36.15
C LEU A 21 -30.10 23.24 -35.85
N PHE A 22 -28.91 23.60 -35.38
CA PHE A 22 -28.03 22.65 -34.72
C PHE A 22 -28.80 22.17 -33.49
N SER A 23 -29.25 20.91 -33.55
CA SER A 23 -29.95 20.28 -32.44
C SER A 23 -28.94 20.02 -31.35
N GLN A 24 -28.81 20.95 -30.41
CA GLN A 24 -28.06 20.75 -29.17
C GLN A 24 -28.42 19.37 -28.58
N GLY A 25 -27.41 18.58 -28.20
CA GLY A 25 -27.60 17.25 -27.61
C GLY A 25 -28.73 17.23 -26.56
N ARG A 26 -29.61 16.23 -26.65
CA ARG A 26 -30.74 16.05 -25.72
C ARG A 26 -30.18 15.57 -24.38
N ILE A 27 -30.48 16.29 -23.31
CA ILE A 27 -30.00 15.98 -21.96
C ILE A 27 -31.13 15.34 -21.14
N GLU A 28 -30.85 14.19 -20.54
CA GLU A 28 -31.78 13.40 -19.73
C GLU A 28 -31.13 12.99 -18.40
N GLY A 29 -31.96 12.56 -17.44
CA GLY A 29 -31.53 12.20 -16.09
C GLY A 29 -31.74 13.31 -15.05
N LYS A 30 -31.39 13.01 -13.80
CA LYS A 30 -31.47 13.99 -12.71
C LYS A 30 -30.23 14.89 -12.79
N LEU A 31 -30.44 16.18 -13.03
CA LEU A 31 -29.37 17.19 -13.08
C LEU A 31 -28.88 17.56 -11.67
N GLU A 32 -28.41 16.56 -10.95
CA GLU A 32 -27.95 16.61 -9.57
C GLU A 32 -26.55 15.97 -9.49
N LYS A 33 -25.73 16.45 -8.55
CA LYS A 33 -24.41 15.87 -8.26
C LYS A 33 -24.57 14.38 -7.95
N TRP A 34 -23.64 13.56 -8.44
CA TRP A 34 -23.65 12.11 -8.26
C TRP A 34 -24.92 11.40 -8.76
N ASN A 35 -25.57 11.96 -9.78
CA ASN A 35 -26.63 11.31 -10.53
C ASN A 35 -26.23 11.21 -12.01
N LYS A 36 -26.56 10.09 -12.65
CA LYS A 36 -26.30 9.90 -14.08
C LYS A 36 -27.02 10.96 -14.92
N VAL A 37 -26.27 11.59 -15.81
CA VAL A 37 -26.75 12.51 -16.85
C VAL A 37 -26.44 11.91 -18.21
N THR A 38 -27.46 11.69 -19.03
CA THR A 38 -27.31 11.12 -20.38
C THR A 38 -27.44 12.22 -21.42
N LEU A 39 -26.45 12.34 -22.31
CA LEU A 39 -26.50 13.20 -23.49
C LEU A 39 -26.73 12.33 -24.72
N SER A 40 -27.78 12.64 -25.49
CA SER A 40 -28.12 11.95 -26.74
C SER A 40 -27.96 12.86 -27.95
N PHE A 41 -27.33 12.36 -29.00
CA PHE A 41 -27.11 13.04 -30.27
C PHE A 41 -27.65 12.21 -31.42
N ASN A 42 -28.25 12.87 -32.42
CA ASN A 42 -28.76 12.21 -33.61
C ASN A 42 -27.80 12.39 -34.78
N TYR A 43 -27.53 11.30 -35.49
CA TYR A 43 -26.84 11.33 -36.78
C TYR A 43 -27.64 10.54 -37.83
N LYS A 44 -26.98 9.92 -38.80
CA LYS A 44 -27.64 9.02 -39.75
C LYS A 44 -27.98 7.68 -39.07
N GLU A 45 -28.91 6.94 -39.66
CA GLU A 45 -29.28 5.62 -39.16
C GLU A 45 -28.11 4.65 -39.33
N PHE A 46 -27.81 3.91 -38.27
CA PHE A 46 -26.98 2.71 -38.31
C PHE A 46 -27.76 1.52 -37.77
N SER A 47 -27.33 0.31 -38.13
CA SER A 47 -27.69 -0.93 -37.44
C SER A 47 -26.47 -1.59 -36.80
N GLU A 48 -26.72 -2.45 -35.82
CA GLU A 48 -25.67 -3.26 -35.18
C GLU A 48 -24.86 -4.08 -36.20
N ASN A 49 -25.49 -4.45 -37.32
CA ASN A 49 -24.93 -5.31 -38.38
C ASN A 49 -24.53 -4.52 -39.65
N ASP A 50 -24.49 -3.19 -39.60
CA ASP A 50 -24.12 -2.39 -40.77
C ASP A 50 -22.70 -2.68 -41.24
N GLU A 51 -22.48 -2.64 -42.57
CA GLU A 51 -21.17 -2.83 -43.19
C GLU A 51 -20.13 -1.85 -42.63
N ASP A 52 -20.51 -0.57 -42.49
CA ASP A 52 -19.71 0.45 -41.80
C ASP A 52 -19.96 0.35 -40.29
N ASN A 53 -19.14 -0.47 -39.60
CA ASN A 53 -19.33 -0.82 -38.19
C ASN A 53 -19.42 0.43 -37.28
N PRO A 54 -20.58 0.71 -36.66
CA PRO A 54 -20.75 1.89 -35.81
C PRO A 54 -19.91 1.82 -34.53
N PHE A 55 -19.60 0.63 -34.02
CA PHE A 55 -18.84 0.46 -32.78
C PHE A 55 -17.34 0.68 -32.99
N LEU A 56 -16.82 0.28 -34.15
CA LEU A 56 -15.37 0.29 -34.43
C LEU A 56 -14.93 1.51 -35.25
N ASN A 57 -15.74 1.94 -36.23
CA ASN A 57 -15.36 2.98 -37.20
C ASN A 57 -15.84 4.39 -36.84
N TYR A 58 -16.41 4.57 -35.66
CA TYR A 58 -16.84 5.87 -35.13
C TYR A 58 -16.38 6.04 -33.68
N ARG A 59 -15.98 7.26 -33.34
CA ARG A 59 -15.54 7.63 -31.98
C ARG A 59 -16.30 8.86 -31.53
N LEU A 60 -17.19 8.69 -30.56
CA LEU A 60 -17.78 9.77 -29.79
C LEU A 60 -16.97 9.97 -28.50
N ASN A 61 -16.49 11.18 -28.27
CA ASN A 61 -15.99 11.64 -26.97
C ASN A 61 -16.65 12.99 -26.65
N VAL A 62 -17.04 13.21 -25.40
CA VAL A 62 -17.61 14.48 -24.95
C VAL A 62 -16.80 14.99 -23.76
N THR A 63 -16.21 16.16 -23.91
CA THR A 63 -15.42 16.83 -22.87
C THR A 63 -16.31 17.76 -22.08
N PHE A 64 -16.50 17.47 -20.78
CA PHE A 64 -17.25 18.27 -19.83
C PHE A 64 -16.31 19.14 -19.02
N LYS A 65 -16.71 20.39 -18.75
CA LYS A 65 -15.91 21.36 -18.00
C LYS A 65 -16.74 22.12 -16.96
N ASN A 66 -16.18 22.27 -15.76
CA ASN A 66 -16.69 23.13 -14.68
C ASN A 66 -15.52 23.76 -13.92
N GLY A 67 -15.27 25.06 -14.17
CA GLY A 67 -14.08 25.75 -13.68
C GLY A 67 -12.80 25.18 -14.31
N ASP A 68 -11.86 24.78 -13.46
CA ASP A 68 -10.61 24.14 -13.87
C ASP A 68 -10.73 22.62 -14.06
N GLU A 69 -11.87 22.03 -13.70
CA GLU A 69 -12.10 20.61 -13.89
C GLU A 69 -12.58 20.31 -15.31
N GLU A 70 -11.96 19.30 -15.92
CA GLU A 70 -12.22 18.84 -17.27
C GLU A 70 -12.21 17.31 -17.28
N ILE A 71 -13.28 16.70 -17.81
CA ILE A 71 -13.43 15.24 -17.88
C ILE A 71 -13.93 14.90 -19.28
N THR A 72 -13.21 14.03 -19.99
CA THR A 72 -13.61 13.54 -21.31
C THR A 72 -14.22 12.16 -21.18
N ILE A 73 -15.50 12.03 -21.52
CA ILE A 73 -16.24 10.78 -21.44
C ILE A 73 -16.39 10.17 -22.84
N PRO A 74 -16.03 8.88 -23.03
CA PRO A 74 -16.32 8.18 -24.27
C PRO A 74 -17.81 7.90 -24.40
N GLY A 75 -18.33 8.00 -25.62
CA GLY A 75 -19.70 7.67 -25.97
C GLY A 75 -19.80 6.44 -26.85
N PHE A 76 -21.03 5.98 -27.05
CA PHE A 76 -21.38 4.73 -27.71
C PHE A 76 -22.60 4.90 -28.64
N PHE A 77 -22.77 3.95 -29.56
CA PHE A 77 -23.96 3.87 -30.41
C PHE A 77 -25.13 3.25 -29.62
N ALA A 78 -26.30 3.89 -29.66
CA ALA A 78 -27.43 3.58 -28.78
C ALA A 78 -28.73 3.27 -29.56
N ALA A 79 -28.63 2.88 -30.84
CA ALA A 79 -29.78 2.59 -31.69
C ALA A 79 -30.84 3.72 -31.68
N ASP A 80 -32.00 3.50 -31.07
CA ASP A 80 -33.08 4.50 -30.96
C ASP A 80 -33.04 5.34 -29.66
N GLY A 81 -32.05 5.09 -28.81
CA GLY A 81 -31.84 5.76 -27.52
C GLY A 81 -32.74 5.24 -26.39
N ASN A 82 -33.53 4.20 -26.63
CA ASN A 82 -34.43 3.55 -25.66
C ASN A 82 -34.50 2.03 -25.90
N ALA A 83 -33.36 1.43 -26.29
CA ALA A 83 -33.32 0.07 -26.83
C ALA A 83 -33.73 -0.99 -25.81
N ALA A 84 -33.57 -0.72 -24.49
CA ALA A 84 -34.06 -1.60 -23.44
C ALA A 84 -35.58 -1.85 -23.51
N GLU A 85 -36.35 -0.86 -23.95
CA GLU A 85 -37.81 -0.94 -24.08
C GLU A 85 -38.26 -1.38 -25.47
N THR A 86 -37.51 -1.03 -26.52
CA THR A 86 -37.94 -1.23 -27.91
C THR A 86 -37.30 -2.45 -28.58
N SER A 87 -36.26 -3.03 -27.98
CA SER A 87 -35.38 -4.03 -28.60
C SER A 87 -34.80 -3.55 -29.94
N ALA A 88 -34.62 -2.24 -30.12
CA ALA A 88 -34.17 -1.67 -31.37
C ALA A 88 -32.70 -2.04 -31.65
N LYS A 89 -32.45 -2.70 -32.78
CA LYS A 89 -31.10 -3.04 -33.29
C LYS A 89 -30.52 -2.01 -34.25
N LYS A 90 -31.23 -0.89 -34.44
CA LYS A 90 -30.88 0.18 -35.36
C LYS A 90 -31.51 1.50 -34.95
N GLY A 91 -30.90 2.59 -35.37
CA GLY A 91 -31.42 3.93 -35.18
C GLY A 91 -30.35 4.99 -35.38
N VAL A 92 -30.65 6.21 -34.95
CA VAL A 92 -29.83 7.40 -35.23
C VAL A 92 -29.06 7.91 -34.00
N VAL A 93 -29.24 7.29 -32.84
CA VAL A 93 -28.86 7.86 -31.55
C VAL A 93 -27.47 7.41 -31.10
N TRP A 94 -26.70 8.36 -30.60
CA TRP A 94 -25.42 8.19 -29.93
C TRP A 94 -25.48 8.79 -28.55
N GLN A 95 -24.91 8.13 -27.54
CA GLN A 95 -25.02 8.54 -26.15
C GLN A 95 -23.69 8.66 -25.43
N VAL A 96 -23.67 9.53 -24.42
CA VAL A 96 -22.65 9.61 -23.37
C VAL A 96 -23.35 9.64 -22.02
N ARG A 97 -22.84 8.88 -21.04
CA ARG A 97 -23.31 8.86 -19.65
C ARG A 97 -22.28 9.55 -18.75
N PHE A 98 -22.68 10.66 -18.15
CA PHE A 98 -21.83 11.51 -17.32
C PHE A 98 -22.29 11.52 -15.87
N MET A 99 -21.36 11.35 -14.93
CA MET A 99 -21.59 11.40 -13.49
C MET A 99 -20.92 12.64 -12.89
N PRO A 100 -21.63 13.79 -12.79
CA PRO A 100 -21.05 15.04 -12.31
C PRO A 100 -20.71 14.97 -10.82
N ASN A 101 -19.49 15.37 -10.48
CA ASN A 101 -18.99 15.42 -9.09
C ASN A 101 -19.12 16.80 -8.43
N LYS A 102 -19.47 17.83 -9.20
CA LYS A 102 -19.62 19.21 -8.71
C LYS A 102 -20.94 19.82 -9.15
N THR A 103 -21.51 20.62 -8.26
CA THR A 103 -22.62 21.53 -8.57
C THR A 103 -22.17 22.69 -9.46
N GLY A 104 -23.12 23.37 -10.07
CA GLY A 104 -22.88 24.55 -10.89
C GLY A 104 -23.02 24.28 -12.38
N LYS A 105 -22.59 25.24 -13.19
CA LYS A 105 -22.71 25.18 -14.64
C LYS A 105 -21.60 24.30 -15.22
N TRP A 106 -22.00 23.22 -15.87
CA TRP A 106 -21.13 22.42 -16.72
C TRP A 106 -21.32 22.83 -18.18
N THR A 107 -20.22 23.02 -18.89
CA THR A 107 -20.21 23.14 -20.35
C THR A 107 -19.68 21.86 -20.96
N TYR A 108 -20.10 21.50 -22.17
CA TYR A 108 -19.53 20.37 -22.89
C TYR A 108 -19.13 20.74 -24.32
N LYS A 109 -18.16 20.01 -24.86
CA LYS A 109 -17.74 20.04 -26.26
C LYS A 109 -17.65 18.61 -26.81
N VAL A 110 -18.23 18.39 -27.98
CA VAL A 110 -18.29 17.07 -28.63
C VAL A 110 -17.15 16.89 -29.63
N SER A 111 -16.55 15.71 -29.64
CA SER A 111 -15.69 15.19 -30.69
C SER A 111 -16.34 13.92 -31.26
N PHE A 112 -16.77 13.97 -32.51
CA PHE A 112 -17.38 12.84 -33.22
C PHE A 112 -16.63 12.58 -34.52
N LYS A 113 -15.84 11.50 -34.52
CA LYS A 113 -14.93 11.16 -35.60
C LYS A 113 -15.33 9.87 -36.30
N LYS A 114 -15.11 9.82 -37.61
CA LYS A 114 -15.17 8.60 -38.42
C LYS A 114 -13.77 8.22 -38.90
N GLY A 115 -13.49 6.93 -38.99
CA GLY A 115 -12.25 6.41 -39.56
C GLY A 115 -12.10 4.92 -39.28
N ASN A 116 -11.20 4.25 -40.00
CA ASN A 116 -10.93 2.83 -39.76
C ASN A 116 -10.43 2.63 -38.32
N GLU A 117 -11.13 1.79 -37.55
CA GLU A 117 -10.80 1.47 -36.15
C GLU A 117 -10.63 2.72 -35.25
N ILE A 118 -11.29 3.83 -35.60
CA ILE A 118 -11.09 5.10 -34.91
C ILE A 118 -11.53 5.06 -33.44
N ALA A 119 -12.45 4.14 -33.08
CA ALA A 119 -12.92 3.99 -31.71
C ALA A 119 -11.79 3.71 -30.72
N ILE A 120 -10.78 2.94 -31.15
CA ILE A 120 -9.67 2.44 -30.30
C ILE A 120 -8.32 3.12 -30.60
N ASN A 121 -8.34 4.17 -31.41
CA ASN A 121 -7.17 4.97 -31.72
C ASN A 121 -7.09 6.14 -30.74
N ASP A 122 -5.96 6.29 -30.05
CA ASP A 122 -5.79 7.32 -29.00
C ASP A 122 -5.40 8.70 -29.57
N ASP A 123 -5.04 8.79 -30.86
CA ASP A 123 -4.72 10.08 -31.48
C ASP A 123 -6.01 10.92 -31.63
N GLU A 124 -6.05 12.05 -30.92
CA GLU A 124 -7.16 13.00 -30.97
C GLU A 124 -7.38 13.60 -32.38
N LYS A 125 -6.34 13.63 -33.21
CA LYS A 125 -6.38 14.17 -34.58
C LYS A 125 -6.74 13.13 -35.63
N ALA A 126 -6.79 11.85 -35.26
CA ALA A 126 -7.15 10.78 -36.19
C ALA A 126 -8.64 10.86 -36.58
N GLY A 127 -8.91 10.39 -37.80
CA GLY A 127 -10.25 10.36 -38.37
C GLY A 127 -10.73 11.69 -38.95
N GLU A 128 -11.89 11.65 -39.57
CA GLU A 128 -12.60 12.80 -40.14
C GLU A 128 -13.74 13.23 -39.20
N SER A 129 -13.90 14.55 -39.02
CA SER A 129 -15.05 15.13 -38.32
C SER A 129 -16.34 14.87 -39.10
N VAL A 130 -17.37 14.34 -38.43
CA VAL A 130 -18.68 14.05 -39.05
C VAL A 130 -19.83 14.44 -38.13
N GLY A 131 -21.03 14.58 -38.70
CA GLY A 131 -22.26 14.79 -37.93
C GLY A 131 -22.20 16.00 -36.99
N PHE A 132 -22.35 15.74 -35.69
CA PHE A 132 -22.42 16.71 -34.60
C PHE A 132 -21.04 17.03 -33.94
N ASP A 133 -19.93 16.77 -34.64
CA ASP A 133 -18.59 17.15 -34.19
C ASP A 133 -18.48 18.67 -33.92
N ASN A 134 -17.77 19.04 -32.84
CA ASN A 134 -17.64 20.41 -32.32
C ASN A 134 -18.93 21.06 -31.80
N GLU A 135 -20.04 20.33 -31.68
CA GLU A 135 -21.18 20.84 -30.92
C GLU A 135 -20.77 21.17 -29.50
N ILE A 136 -21.36 22.26 -28.98
CA ILE A 136 -21.14 22.74 -27.63
C ILE A 136 -22.48 22.95 -26.94
N GLY A 137 -22.51 22.81 -25.62
CA GLY A 137 -23.69 23.13 -24.83
C GLY A 137 -23.37 23.30 -23.36
N SER A 138 -24.41 23.47 -22.55
CA SER A 138 -24.26 23.57 -21.10
C SER A 138 -25.53 23.20 -20.35
N PHE A 139 -25.38 22.74 -19.13
CA PHE A 139 -26.45 22.50 -18.17
C PHE A 139 -25.98 22.86 -16.75
N VAL A 140 -26.93 22.93 -15.82
CA VAL A 140 -26.64 23.26 -14.41
C VAL A 140 -26.92 22.05 -13.55
N ILE A 141 -25.91 21.62 -12.80
CA ILE A 141 -26.00 20.56 -11.80
C ILE A 141 -26.30 21.16 -10.43
N LYS A 142 -27.34 20.64 -9.78
CA LYS A 142 -27.76 21.02 -8.43
C LYS A 142 -27.16 20.06 -7.41
N GLU A 143 -27.26 20.41 -6.14
CA GLU A 143 -26.98 19.46 -5.06
C GLU A 143 -28.01 18.33 -5.10
N SER A 144 -27.59 17.11 -4.75
CA SER A 144 -28.53 15.98 -4.72
C SER A 144 -29.50 16.06 -3.55
N GLN A 145 -30.75 15.66 -3.77
CA GLN A 145 -31.76 15.58 -2.72
C GLN A 145 -31.53 14.39 -1.78
N SER A 146 -30.83 13.35 -2.25
CA SER A 146 -30.37 12.22 -1.45
C SER A 146 -28.92 12.43 -1.03
N SER A 147 -28.62 12.25 0.26
CA SER A 147 -27.23 12.21 0.73
C SER A 147 -26.56 10.96 0.16
N THR A 148 -25.58 11.15 -0.72
CA THR A 148 -24.70 10.08 -1.23
C THR A 148 -23.28 10.32 -0.75
N GLU A 149 -22.56 9.23 -0.52
CA GLU A 149 -21.15 9.23 -0.11
C GLU A 149 -20.20 9.44 -1.31
N GLY A 150 -20.76 9.58 -2.52
CA GLY A 150 -20.03 9.75 -3.77
C GLY A 150 -19.45 8.43 -4.28
N ARG A 151 -18.36 8.53 -5.04
CA ARG A 151 -17.71 7.35 -5.65
C ARG A 151 -16.78 6.63 -4.68
N LEU A 152 -16.55 5.34 -4.90
CA LEU A 152 -15.39 4.65 -4.32
C LEU A 152 -14.12 5.00 -5.09
N VAL A 153 -13.08 5.42 -4.37
CA VAL A 153 -11.80 5.81 -4.94
C VAL A 153 -10.65 5.11 -4.23
N TYR A 154 -9.67 4.67 -5.02
CA TYR A 154 -8.40 4.18 -4.52
C TYR A 154 -7.44 5.35 -4.23
N LYS A 155 -6.83 5.35 -3.05
CA LYS A 155 -5.97 6.46 -2.56
C LYS A 155 -4.53 6.05 -2.27
N ASN A 156 -4.06 4.97 -2.88
CA ASN A 156 -2.77 4.37 -2.55
C ASN A 156 -2.67 3.90 -1.08
N GLU A 157 -3.76 3.34 -0.59
CA GLU A 157 -3.98 2.87 0.78
C GLU A 157 -4.59 1.45 0.69
N ARG A 158 -4.59 0.70 1.80
CA ARG A 158 -5.06 -0.70 1.84
C ARG A 158 -6.57 -0.90 1.64
N TYR A 159 -7.33 0.19 1.46
CA TYR A 159 -8.78 0.18 1.34
C TYR A 159 -9.25 1.18 0.28
N LEU A 160 -10.47 0.99 -0.22
CA LEU A 160 -11.18 2.02 -0.99
C LEU A 160 -11.83 3.04 -0.06
N TYR A 161 -12.12 4.23 -0.58
CA TYR A 161 -12.71 5.33 0.19
C TYR A 161 -13.86 5.97 -0.55
N TYR A 162 -14.91 6.34 0.18
CA TYR A 162 -15.96 7.20 -0.34
C TYR A 162 -15.43 8.62 -0.62
N SER A 163 -15.72 9.17 -1.79
CA SER A 163 -15.14 10.44 -2.25
C SER A 163 -15.62 11.65 -1.46
N GLU A 164 -16.84 11.63 -0.90
CA GLU A 164 -17.39 12.74 -0.11
C GLU A 164 -16.96 12.71 1.36
N SER A 165 -17.21 11.61 2.08
CA SER A 165 -16.89 11.53 3.51
C SER A 165 -15.46 11.09 3.82
N ASN A 166 -14.72 10.58 2.84
CA ASN A 166 -13.42 9.96 3.03
C ASN A 166 -13.44 8.80 4.05
N LYS A 167 -14.59 8.15 4.23
CA LYS A 167 -14.68 6.93 5.05
C LYS A 167 -14.10 5.74 4.27
N PRO A 168 -13.31 4.87 4.90
CA PRO A 168 -12.85 3.64 4.29
C PRO A 168 -14.02 2.67 4.06
N PHE A 169 -13.93 1.86 3.01
CA PHE A 169 -14.92 0.88 2.59
C PHE A 169 -14.43 -0.55 2.87
N LEU A 170 -15.35 -1.40 3.34
CA LEU A 170 -15.14 -2.84 3.44
C LEU A 170 -16.21 -3.55 2.62
N LYS A 171 -15.75 -4.44 1.74
CA LYS A 171 -16.59 -5.25 0.86
C LYS A 171 -17.23 -6.42 1.61
N GLY A 172 -18.50 -6.69 1.31
CA GLY A 172 -19.24 -7.87 1.73
C GLY A 172 -20.30 -8.17 0.67
N GLY A 173 -20.11 -9.22 -0.10
CA GLY A 173 -20.93 -9.45 -1.29
C GLY A 173 -21.01 -10.90 -1.69
N THR A 174 -21.55 -11.12 -2.89
CA THR A 174 -21.68 -12.44 -3.50
C THR A 174 -20.69 -12.55 -4.65
N ASP A 175 -20.05 -13.72 -4.75
CA ASP A 175 -19.19 -14.09 -5.87
C ASP A 175 -19.94 -14.96 -6.88
N SER A 176 -21.06 -15.56 -6.44
CA SER A 176 -21.90 -16.44 -7.25
C SER A 176 -23.33 -15.91 -7.42
N PRO A 177 -24.03 -16.20 -8.53
CA PRO A 177 -23.48 -16.93 -9.68
C PRO A 177 -22.60 -16.02 -10.57
N GLU A 178 -21.49 -16.54 -11.09
CA GLU A 178 -20.61 -15.80 -12.00
C GLU A 178 -21.36 -15.29 -13.25
N ASN A 179 -22.32 -16.08 -13.75
CA ASN A 179 -23.14 -15.82 -14.92
C ASN A 179 -24.44 -15.09 -14.54
N PHE A 180 -24.42 -14.24 -13.51
CA PHE A 180 -25.57 -13.47 -13.03
C PHE A 180 -26.36 -12.78 -14.16
N LEU A 181 -25.65 -12.31 -15.19
CA LEU A 181 -26.20 -11.63 -16.36
C LEU A 181 -26.85 -12.56 -17.41
N ALA A 182 -26.80 -13.88 -17.26
CA ALA A 182 -27.49 -14.86 -18.13
C ALA A 182 -28.99 -14.97 -17.80
N PHE A 183 -29.64 -13.82 -17.61
CA PHE A 183 -31.04 -13.70 -17.21
C PHE A 183 -31.97 -13.75 -18.42
N TYR A 184 -32.98 -14.64 -18.35
CA TYR A 184 -33.83 -15.01 -19.48
C TYR A 184 -34.70 -13.89 -20.09
N GLU A 185 -34.88 -12.75 -19.41
CA GLU A 185 -35.68 -11.62 -19.93
C GLU A 185 -34.83 -10.53 -20.58
N PHE A 186 -33.50 -10.68 -20.58
CA PHE A 186 -32.63 -9.87 -21.42
C PHE A 186 -32.76 -10.29 -22.89
N ASP A 187 -32.65 -9.33 -23.79
CA ASP A 187 -32.70 -9.58 -25.23
C ASP A 187 -31.42 -10.30 -25.69
N GLU A 188 -31.58 -11.26 -26.62
CA GLU A 188 -30.49 -12.05 -27.23
C GLU A 188 -29.53 -12.69 -26.20
N THR A 189 -30.07 -13.09 -25.05
CA THR A 189 -29.37 -13.80 -23.97
C THR A 189 -29.91 -15.23 -23.84
N PRO A 190 -29.04 -16.26 -23.73
CA PRO A 190 -29.46 -17.61 -23.37
C PRO A 190 -30.26 -17.64 -22.06
N ALA A 191 -31.33 -18.43 -22.02
CA ALA A 191 -32.27 -18.43 -20.89
C ALA A 191 -31.81 -19.33 -19.73
N SER A 192 -30.66 -19.01 -19.12
CA SER A 192 -30.05 -19.79 -18.03
C SER A 192 -30.69 -19.51 -16.67
N HIS A 193 -30.93 -18.24 -16.32
CA HIS A 193 -31.44 -17.84 -15.01
C HIS A 193 -32.83 -17.23 -15.04
N LYS A 194 -33.62 -17.42 -13.96
CA LYS A 194 -34.94 -16.79 -13.79
C LYS A 194 -35.13 -16.02 -12.49
N TYR A 195 -34.38 -16.36 -11.43
CA TYR A 195 -34.48 -15.79 -10.09
C TYR A 195 -35.91 -15.74 -9.52
N LEU A 196 -36.77 -16.70 -9.91
CA LEU A 196 -38.20 -16.71 -9.56
C LEU A 196 -38.50 -16.52 -8.06
N PRO A 197 -37.72 -17.12 -7.13
CA PRO A 197 -37.91 -16.92 -5.69
C PRO A 197 -37.82 -15.47 -5.23
N HIS A 198 -37.15 -14.61 -6.00
CA HIS A 198 -36.95 -13.19 -5.72
C HIS A 198 -38.04 -12.27 -6.30
N SER A 199 -39.03 -12.81 -7.03
CA SER A 199 -40.19 -12.03 -7.51
C SER A 199 -40.93 -11.28 -6.39
N LYS A 200 -40.93 -11.84 -5.17
CA LYS A 200 -41.54 -11.26 -3.96
C LYS A 200 -40.74 -10.10 -3.36
N ASP A 201 -39.48 -9.96 -3.75
CA ASP A 201 -38.56 -8.94 -3.23
C ASP A 201 -38.57 -7.68 -4.08
N TRP A 202 -39.15 -7.74 -5.28
CA TRP A 202 -39.43 -6.58 -6.10
C TRP A 202 -40.55 -5.73 -5.47
N ASN A 203 -40.31 -4.43 -5.35
CA ASN A 203 -41.21 -3.48 -4.75
C ASN A 203 -41.84 -2.57 -5.81
N GLN A 204 -43.03 -2.03 -5.50
CA GLN A 204 -43.64 -1.03 -6.37
C GLN A 204 -42.73 0.21 -6.49
N GLY A 205 -42.36 0.56 -7.72
CA GLY A 205 -41.47 1.69 -8.02
C GLY A 205 -40.05 1.26 -8.40
N ASP A 206 -39.69 0.00 -8.15
CA ASP A 206 -38.46 -0.58 -8.67
C ASP A 206 -38.51 -0.66 -10.21
N PRO A 207 -37.35 -0.57 -10.88
CA PRO A 207 -37.32 -0.51 -12.33
C PRO A 207 -37.76 -1.84 -12.97
N THR A 208 -38.26 -1.72 -14.19
CA THR A 208 -38.61 -2.81 -15.11
C THR A 208 -38.45 -2.30 -16.53
N TRP A 209 -38.37 -3.20 -17.51
CA TRP A 209 -38.49 -2.86 -18.93
C TRP A 209 -39.62 -3.65 -19.60
N GLN A 210 -40.03 -3.24 -20.80
CA GLN A 210 -40.98 -3.95 -21.67
C GLN A 210 -42.24 -4.42 -20.95
N ASN A 211 -42.88 -3.50 -20.22
CA ASN A 211 -44.11 -3.77 -19.46
C ASN A 211 -43.96 -4.84 -18.37
N GLY A 212 -42.82 -4.87 -17.67
CA GLY A 212 -42.68 -5.59 -16.41
C GLY A 212 -41.65 -6.73 -16.41
N LYS A 213 -40.82 -6.86 -17.44
CA LYS A 213 -39.60 -7.68 -17.40
C LYS A 213 -38.60 -7.13 -16.39
N GLY A 214 -37.74 -8.00 -15.87
CA GLY A 214 -36.66 -7.63 -14.95
C GLY A 214 -36.98 -7.77 -13.47
N LYS A 215 -38.24 -8.03 -13.10
CA LYS A 215 -38.65 -8.00 -11.68
C LYS A 215 -37.84 -8.94 -10.80
N ASN A 216 -37.53 -10.13 -11.30
CA ASN A 216 -36.88 -11.15 -10.48
C ASN A 216 -35.41 -10.83 -10.21
N ILE A 217 -34.65 -10.39 -11.22
CA ILE A 217 -33.24 -9.99 -11.05
C ILE A 217 -33.12 -8.73 -10.17
N ILE A 218 -34.03 -7.76 -10.34
CA ILE A 218 -34.12 -6.57 -9.48
C ILE A 218 -34.48 -6.96 -8.04
N GLY A 219 -35.43 -7.88 -7.86
CA GLY A 219 -35.78 -8.44 -6.56
C GLY A 219 -34.61 -9.18 -5.89
N ALA A 220 -33.78 -9.88 -6.65
CA ALA A 220 -32.61 -10.57 -6.12
C ALA A 220 -31.62 -9.57 -5.49
N LEU A 221 -31.35 -8.46 -6.18
CA LEU A 221 -30.53 -7.37 -5.68
C LEU A 221 -31.16 -6.71 -4.43
N ASN A 222 -32.47 -6.48 -4.42
CA ASN A 222 -33.17 -5.97 -3.24
C ASN A 222 -32.98 -6.86 -2.02
N TYR A 223 -33.11 -8.19 -2.21
CA TYR A 223 -32.88 -9.14 -1.14
C TYR A 223 -31.45 -9.02 -0.61
N LEU A 224 -30.44 -9.06 -1.50
CA LEU A 224 -29.04 -9.00 -1.10
C LEU A 224 -28.71 -7.69 -0.36
N ALA A 225 -29.19 -6.55 -0.86
CA ALA A 225 -29.06 -5.25 -0.21
C ALA A 225 -29.79 -5.21 1.14
N SER A 226 -30.95 -5.85 1.28
CA SER A 226 -31.67 -5.95 2.56
C SER A 226 -30.90 -6.72 3.64
N LYS A 227 -30.01 -7.63 3.22
CA LYS A 227 -29.06 -8.34 4.10
C LYS A 227 -27.83 -7.50 4.43
N GLY A 228 -27.71 -6.31 3.87
CA GLY A 228 -26.63 -5.35 4.09
C GLY A 228 -25.33 -5.71 3.37
N MET A 229 -25.40 -6.53 2.33
CA MET A 229 -24.30 -6.71 1.39
C MET A 229 -24.17 -5.46 0.51
N ASN A 230 -22.96 -5.21 0.01
CA ASN A 230 -22.59 -3.99 -0.68
C ASN A 230 -21.73 -4.25 -1.94
N SER A 231 -21.70 -5.47 -2.45
CA SER A 231 -20.99 -5.84 -3.68
C SER A 231 -21.63 -7.06 -4.35
N VAL A 232 -21.56 -7.08 -5.69
CA VAL A 232 -22.02 -8.18 -6.54
C VAL A 232 -21.01 -8.41 -7.65
N TYR A 233 -20.47 -9.61 -7.67
CA TYR A 233 -19.65 -10.15 -8.73
C TYR A 233 -20.48 -10.62 -9.92
N PHE A 234 -19.96 -10.41 -11.13
CA PHE A 234 -20.47 -11.03 -12.34
C PHE A 234 -19.48 -10.92 -13.50
N LEU A 235 -19.50 -11.93 -14.37
CA LEU A 235 -18.83 -11.90 -15.66
C LEU A 235 -19.65 -11.09 -16.66
N THR A 236 -18.95 -10.29 -17.46
CA THR A 236 -19.54 -9.61 -18.63
C THR A 236 -19.33 -10.40 -19.92
N MET A 237 -18.49 -11.43 -19.87
CA MET A 237 -18.22 -12.33 -20.98
C MET A 237 -17.66 -13.65 -20.44
N ASN A 238 -18.34 -14.77 -20.73
CA ASN A 238 -17.91 -16.12 -20.38
C ASN A 238 -17.92 -17.09 -21.58
N VAL A 239 -17.75 -16.55 -22.80
CA VAL A 239 -17.77 -17.34 -24.04
C VAL A 239 -16.63 -18.36 -24.03
N GLN A 240 -16.93 -19.64 -24.20
CA GLN A 240 -15.99 -20.78 -24.04
C GLN A 240 -15.54 -21.06 -22.60
N GLY A 241 -16.04 -20.31 -21.61
CA GLY A 241 -15.87 -20.56 -20.19
C GLY A 241 -16.93 -21.50 -19.62
N ASP A 242 -17.13 -21.43 -18.31
CA ASP A 242 -17.92 -22.41 -17.56
C ASP A 242 -19.43 -22.27 -17.83
N GLY A 243 -19.96 -21.06 -17.79
CA GLY A 243 -21.36 -20.79 -18.12
C GLY A 243 -21.67 -20.75 -19.63
N ASP A 244 -20.76 -20.22 -20.45
CA ASP A 244 -20.89 -20.05 -21.91
C ASP A 244 -22.24 -19.44 -22.37
N ASP A 245 -22.72 -18.45 -21.63
CA ASP A 245 -24.06 -17.89 -21.74
C ASP A 245 -24.18 -16.36 -21.52
N VAL A 246 -23.06 -15.68 -21.26
CA VAL A 246 -22.97 -14.22 -21.10
C VAL A 246 -21.99 -13.63 -22.11
N TRP A 247 -22.46 -12.64 -22.87
CA TRP A 247 -21.62 -11.78 -23.71
C TRP A 247 -22.35 -10.48 -24.08
N PRO A 248 -21.61 -9.38 -24.33
CA PRO A 248 -22.20 -8.09 -24.68
C PRO A 248 -22.52 -7.98 -26.18
N TRP A 249 -22.14 -8.97 -26.98
CA TRP A 249 -22.22 -8.93 -28.44
C TRP A 249 -23.58 -9.35 -29.00
N THR A 250 -23.80 -9.03 -30.27
CA THR A 250 -25.00 -9.46 -31.02
C THR A 250 -25.08 -10.98 -31.18
N THR A 251 -23.92 -11.64 -31.26
CA THR A 251 -23.82 -13.10 -31.28
C THR A 251 -22.55 -13.54 -30.55
N LYS A 252 -22.51 -14.80 -30.13
CA LYS A 252 -21.35 -15.43 -29.46
C LYS A 252 -20.03 -15.28 -30.24
N ASN A 253 -20.07 -15.25 -31.58
CA ASN A 253 -18.89 -15.31 -32.45
C ASN A 253 -18.53 -13.96 -33.11
N GLU A 254 -19.22 -12.87 -32.77
CA GLU A 254 -19.01 -11.56 -33.40
C GLU A 254 -18.51 -10.54 -32.36
N GLN A 255 -17.21 -10.52 -32.10
CA GLN A 255 -16.64 -9.72 -31.02
C GLN A 255 -16.44 -8.23 -31.36
N THR A 256 -16.90 -7.78 -32.53
CA THR A 256 -16.80 -6.37 -32.94
C THR A 256 -18.14 -5.64 -33.02
N ARG A 257 -19.25 -6.32 -32.69
CA ARG A 257 -20.61 -5.75 -32.75
C ARG A 257 -21.39 -6.04 -31.47
N PHE A 258 -21.93 -5.00 -30.85
CA PHE A 258 -22.58 -5.08 -29.55
C PHE A 258 -24.10 -5.10 -29.68
N ASP A 259 -24.76 -5.81 -28.77
CA ASP A 259 -26.22 -5.79 -28.65
C ASP A 259 -26.66 -4.57 -27.84
N THR A 260 -27.24 -3.59 -28.51
CA THR A 260 -27.60 -2.31 -27.91
C THR A 260 -28.75 -2.44 -26.91
N SER A 261 -29.73 -3.31 -27.19
CA SER A 261 -30.88 -3.53 -26.30
C SER A 261 -30.51 -4.23 -25.01
N LYS A 262 -29.71 -5.30 -25.09
CA LYS A 262 -29.20 -6.07 -23.94
C LYS A 262 -28.37 -5.18 -23.02
N LEU A 263 -27.44 -4.40 -23.59
CA LEU A 263 -26.57 -3.52 -22.80
C LEU A 263 -27.32 -2.37 -22.14
N ASP A 264 -28.42 -1.88 -22.75
CA ASP A 264 -29.30 -0.92 -22.10
C ASP A 264 -30.18 -1.57 -21.01
N GLN A 265 -30.51 -2.86 -21.10
CA GLN A 265 -31.18 -3.59 -20.03
C GLN A 265 -30.24 -3.87 -18.85
N TRP A 266 -28.96 -4.18 -19.12
CA TRP A 266 -27.93 -4.26 -18.09
C TRP A 266 -27.79 -2.94 -17.33
N GLU A 267 -27.80 -1.80 -18.04
CA GLU A 267 -27.77 -0.48 -17.41
C GLU A 267 -28.91 -0.26 -16.40
N ILE A 268 -30.12 -0.76 -16.68
CA ILE A 268 -31.26 -0.65 -15.74
C ILE A 268 -30.94 -1.39 -14.43
N VAL A 269 -30.33 -2.58 -14.53
CA VAL A 269 -29.91 -3.37 -13.37
C VAL A 269 -28.78 -2.66 -12.62
N PHE A 270 -27.80 -2.12 -13.32
CA PHE A 270 -26.66 -1.42 -12.73
C PHE A 270 -27.02 -0.07 -12.09
N ASP A 271 -27.94 0.70 -12.68
CA ASP A 271 -28.55 1.88 -12.04
C ASP A 271 -29.23 1.50 -10.71
N HIS A 272 -29.89 0.35 -10.69
CA HIS A 272 -30.54 -0.15 -9.48
C HIS A 272 -29.52 -0.55 -8.42
N MET A 273 -28.40 -1.16 -8.81
CA MET A 273 -27.28 -1.45 -7.91
C MET A 273 -26.72 -0.17 -7.26
N ASP A 274 -26.52 0.90 -8.03
CA ASP A 274 -26.12 2.21 -7.51
C ASP A 274 -27.12 2.74 -6.46
N ASN A 275 -28.43 2.64 -6.74
CA ASN A 275 -29.48 3.08 -5.80
C ASN A 275 -29.48 2.26 -4.49
N LEU A 276 -29.08 1.00 -4.56
CA LEU A 276 -28.96 0.11 -3.39
C LEU A 276 -27.61 0.23 -2.67
N GLY A 277 -26.63 0.91 -3.27
CA GLY A 277 -25.26 0.97 -2.74
C GLY A 277 -24.48 -0.33 -2.93
N LEU A 278 -24.79 -1.10 -3.97
CA LEU A 278 -24.08 -2.31 -4.37
C LEU A 278 -22.97 -1.95 -5.34
N MET A 279 -21.72 -2.26 -4.98
CA MET A 279 -20.58 -2.19 -5.89
C MET A 279 -20.75 -3.18 -7.04
N LEU A 280 -20.44 -2.75 -8.26
CA LEU A 280 -20.33 -3.61 -9.43
C LEU A 280 -18.91 -4.19 -9.46
N HIS A 281 -18.77 -5.48 -9.18
CA HIS A 281 -17.52 -6.20 -9.39
C HIS A 281 -17.57 -6.86 -10.77
N ILE A 282 -17.08 -6.12 -11.76
CA ILE A 282 -17.16 -6.46 -13.18
C ILE A 282 -15.94 -7.28 -13.57
N VAL A 283 -16.17 -8.53 -13.97
CA VAL A 283 -15.09 -9.41 -14.40
C VAL A 283 -15.17 -9.62 -15.91
N THR A 284 -14.02 -9.46 -16.55
CA THR A 284 -14.01 -9.27 -18.01
C THR A 284 -13.85 -10.56 -18.81
N GLN A 285 -13.39 -11.65 -18.18
CA GLN A 285 -13.04 -12.94 -18.78
C GLN A 285 -12.69 -13.97 -17.69
N GLU A 286 -12.44 -15.22 -18.08
CA GLU A 286 -11.98 -16.35 -17.25
C GLU A 286 -10.67 -16.97 -17.80
N THR A 287 -10.12 -17.97 -17.10
CA THR A 287 -8.96 -18.76 -17.54
C THR A 287 -9.18 -19.40 -18.91
N GLU A 288 -10.39 -19.88 -19.17
CA GLU A 288 -10.78 -20.64 -20.36
C GLU A 288 -10.79 -19.75 -21.61
N ASN A 289 -11.15 -18.48 -21.44
CA ASN A 289 -11.42 -17.55 -22.53
C ASN A 289 -10.52 -16.31 -22.54
N GLU A 290 -9.51 -16.24 -21.68
CA GLU A 290 -8.56 -15.13 -21.64
C GLU A 290 -7.85 -14.88 -22.99
N LEU A 291 -7.77 -15.91 -23.85
CA LEU A 291 -7.21 -15.82 -25.21
C LEU A 291 -8.25 -15.55 -26.31
N LEU A 292 -9.55 -15.52 -26.00
CA LEU A 292 -10.62 -15.36 -26.99
C LEU A 292 -10.46 -14.07 -27.79
N LEU A 293 -10.22 -12.96 -27.09
CA LEU A 293 -10.00 -11.66 -27.72
C LEU A 293 -8.53 -11.51 -28.06
N ASP A 294 -8.25 -11.35 -29.36
CA ASP A 294 -6.93 -11.02 -29.89
C ASP A 294 -5.80 -11.97 -29.41
N ILE A 295 -6.08 -13.26 -29.26
CA ILE A 295 -5.14 -14.28 -28.74
C ILE A 295 -4.51 -13.88 -27.39
N GLY A 296 -5.24 -13.14 -26.56
CA GLY A 296 -4.81 -12.66 -25.25
C GLY A 296 -4.19 -11.26 -25.27
N GLU A 297 -3.81 -10.73 -26.43
CA GLU A 297 -3.13 -9.44 -26.50
C GLU A 297 -4.13 -8.26 -26.42
N LEU A 298 -3.63 -7.07 -26.10
CA LEU A 298 -4.42 -5.84 -26.16
C LEU A 298 -4.42 -5.25 -27.59
N LYS A 299 -5.21 -5.86 -28.50
CA LYS A 299 -5.40 -5.37 -29.87
C LYS A 299 -6.85 -4.93 -30.10
N THR A 300 -7.40 -5.14 -31.29
CA THR A 300 -8.61 -4.48 -31.77
C THR A 300 -9.85 -4.91 -31.00
N GLN A 301 -10.06 -6.23 -30.83
CA GLN A 301 -11.26 -6.75 -30.17
C GLN A 301 -11.29 -6.39 -28.68
N ARG A 302 -10.17 -6.57 -27.98
CA ARG A 302 -10.06 -6.32 -26.53
C ARG A 302 -10.16 -4.83 -26.20
N LYS A 303 -9.49 -3.96 -26.97
CA LYS A 303 -9.63 -2.51 -26.78
C LYS A 303 -11.06 -2.05 -27.02
N LEU A 304 -11.71 -2.58 -28.06
CA LEU A 304 -13.09 -2.23 -28.38
C LEU A 304 -14.03 -2.70 -27.27
N TYR A 305 -13.87 -3.92 -26.77
CA TYR A 305 -14.60 -4.46 -25.64
C TYR A 305 -14.48 -3.59 -24.38
N TYR A 306 -13.25 -3.26 -23.95
CA TYR A 306 -13.05 -2.39 -22.79
C TYR A 306 -13.58 -0.98 -23.01
N ARG A 307 -13.40 -0.40 -24.21
CA ARG A 307 -13.95 0.90 -24.52
C ARG A 307 -15.47 0.92 -24.39
N GLU A 308 -16.16 -0.12 -24.88
CA GLU A 308 -17.62 -0.20 -24.81
C GLU A 308 -18.09 -0.32 -23.36
N LEU A 309 -17.47 -1.18 -22.55
CA LEU A 309 -17.77 -1.30 -21.12
C LEU A 309 -17.54 0.03 -20.40
N ILE A 310 -16.42 0.72 -20.66
CA ILE A 310 -16.11 2.01 -20.06
C ILE A 310 -17.13 3.07 -20.46
N ALA A 311 -17.45 3.18 -21.75
CA ALA A 311 -18.38 4.19 -22.27
C ALA A 311 -19.81 4.02 -21.71
N ARG A 312 -20.21 2.77 -21.47
CA ARG A 312 -21.56 2.46 -20.98
C ARG A 312 -21.69 2.47 -19.47
N PHE A 313 -20.67 2.03 -18.73
CA PHE A 313 -20.82 1.65 -17.32
C PHE A 313 -19.83 2.32 -16.36
N ALA A 314 -18.75 2.98 -16.83
CA ALA A 314 -17.76 3.55 -15.91
C ALA A 314 -18.30 4.68 -15.01
N HIS A 315 -19.46 5.26 -15.35
CA HIS A 315 -20.09 6.34 -14.59
C HIS A 315 -20.72 5.89 -13.27
N HIS A 316 -20.91 4.60 -13.01
CA HIS A 316 -21.47 4.10 -11.74
C HIS A 316 -20.58 4.43 -10.52
N LEU A 317 -21.18 4.51 -9.33
CA LEU A 317 -20.51 5.08 -8.15
C LEU A 317 -19.43 4.16 -7.55
N ALA A 318 -19.62 2.85 -7.65
CA ALA A 318 -18.73 1.86 -7.07
C ALA A 318 -18.45 0.75 -8.08
N ILE A 319 -17.23 0.74 -8.64
CA ILE A 319 -16.81 -0.23 -9.66
C ILE A 319 -15.49 -0.87 -9.25
N THR A 320 -15.43 -2.19 -9.38
CA THR A 320 -14.18 -2.96 -9.50
C THR A 320 -14.09 -3.47 -10.93
N TRP A 321 -13.05 -3.06 -11.65
CA TRP A 321 -12.66 -3.68 -12.91
C TRP A 321 -11.71 -4.83 -12.60
N ASN A 322 -12.18 -6.07 -12.74
CA ASN A 322 -11.37 -7.25 -12.60
C ASN A 322 -10.92 -7.76 -13.97
N LEU A 323 -9.60 -7.87 -14.16
CA LEU A 323 -8.99 -8.21 -15.44
C LEU A 323 -9.32 -9.64 -15.92
N GLY A 324 -9.78 -10.51 -15.03
CA GLY A 324 -10.27 -11.84 -15.36
C GLY A 324 -10.00 -12.84 -14.25
N GLU A 325 -10.86 -13.85 -14.12
CA GLU A 325 -10.69 -14.99 -13.21
C GLU A 325 -9.42 -15.75 -13.52
N GLU A 326 -8.79 -16.27 -12.45
CA GLU A 326 -7.69 -17.23 -12.53
C GLU A 326 -6.69 -16.93 -13.67
N ASN A 327 -6.32 -15.65 -13.82
CA ASN A 327 -5.78 -15.21 -15.09
C ASN A 327 -4.33 -15.65 -15.29
N GLY A 328 -4.09 -16.54 -16.25
CA GLY A 328 -2.76 -17.01 -16.64
C GLY A 328 -2.66 -18.50 -16.83
N PRO A 329 -1.55 -18.97 -17.45
CA PRO A 329 -1.42 -20.37 -17.78
C PRO A 329 -1.32 -21.25 -16.53
N VAL A 330 -2.05 -22.36 -16.55
CA VAL A 330 -1.96 -23.44 -15.54
C VAL A 330 -1.81 -24.78 -16.23
N HIS A 331 -1.59 -25.84 -15.47
CA HIS A 331 -1.29 -27.16 -16.05
C HIS A 331 -2.40 -27.71 -16.96
N TRP A 332 -3.67 -27.34 -16.73
CA TRP A 332 -4.83 -27.73 -17.55
C TRP A 332 -5.21 -26.69 -18.62
N SER A 333 -4.79 -25.43 -18.47
CA SER A 333 -4.84 -24.37 -19.50
C SER A 333 -3.44 -23.80 -19.76
N PRO A 334 -2.55 -24.53 -20.46
CA PRO A 334 -1.12 -24.20 -20.54
C PRO A 334 -0.79 -23.00 -21.44
N LYS A 335 -1.79 -22.43 -22.10
CA LYS A 335 -1.67 -21.22 -22.91
C LYS A 335 -2.57 -20.17 -22.28
N GLY A 336 -2.00 -19.06 -21.88
CA GLY A 336 -2.71 -18.00 -21.20
C GLY A 336 -2.01 -16.66 -21.37
N GLN A 337 -2.60 -15.60 -20.82
CA GLN A 337 -2.00 -14.27 -20.88
C GLN A 337 -0.71 -14.22 -20.07
N ASN A 338 0.26 -13.42 -20.52
CA ASN A 338 1.49 -13.18 -19.79
C ASN A 338 1.44 -11.82 -19.06
N ASP A 339 2.49 -11.50 -18.30
CA ASP A 339 2.55 -10.28 -17.51
C ASP A 339 2.47 -8.99 -18.35
N ALA A 340 2.97 -9.01 -19.59
CA ALA A 340 2.88 -7.87 -20.48
C ALA A 340 1.43 -7.62 -20.92
N ASP A 341 0.66 -8.68 -21.16
CA ASP A 341 -0.76 -8.60 -21.52
C ASP A 341 -1.57 -8.03 -20.34
N ARG A 342 -1.39 -8.58 -19.12
CA ARG A 342 -2.02 -8.06 -17.90
C ARG A 342 -1.70 -6.58 -17.67
N LYS A 343 -0.43 -6.21 -17.80
CA LYS A 343 0.03 -4.80 -17.66
C LYS A 343 -0.60 -3.91 -18.71
N ALA A 344 -0.73 -4.38 -19.95
CA ALA A 344 -1.36 -3.63 -21.03
C ALA A 344 -2.86 -3.42 -20.75
N MET A 345 -3.58 -4.46 -20.33
CA MET A 345 -5.01 -4.38 -19.97
C MET A 345 -5.26 -3.41 -18.81
N ALA A 346 -4.54 -3.58 -17.70
CA ALA A 346 -4.64 -2.73 -16.53
C ALA A 346 -4.36 -1.25 -16.89
N LYS A 347 -3.28 -1.01 -17.65
CA LYS A 347 -2.95 0.34 -18.13
C LYS A 347 -4.07 0.91 -18.99
N TYR A 348 -4.59 0.14 -19.95
CA TYR A 348 -5.66 0.61 -20.84
C TYR A 348 -6.88 1.03 -20.05
N ILE A 349 -7.41 0.18 -19.16
CA ILE A 349 -8.57 0.53 -18.34
C ILE A 349 -8.27 1.78 -17.51
N LYS A 350 -7.14 1.83 -16.80
CA LYS A 350 -6.82 2.94 -15.89
C LYS A 350 -6.64 4.28 -16.60
N THR A 351 -6.16 4.30 -17.85
CA THR A 351 -5.97 5.53 -18.63
C THR A 351 -7.18 5.93 -19.46
N HIS A 352 -8.11 5.01 -19.75
CA HIS A 352 -9.28 5.26 -20.59
C HIS A 352 -10.59 5.38 -19.81
N ASP A 353 -10.64 4.85 -18.58
CA ASP A 353 -11.72 5.11 -17.64
C ASP A 353 -11.61 6.54 -17.09
N PRO A 354 -12.53 7.46 -17.45
CA PRO A 354 -12.46 8.87 -17.04
C PRO A 354 -12.58 9.10 -15.54
N TYR A 355 -13.04 8.09 -14.79
CA TYR A 355 -13.25 8.16 -13.35
C TYR A 355 -12.17 7.41 -12.56
N HIS A 356 -11.22 6.76 -13.25
CA HIS A 356 -10.10 6.03 -12.66
C HIS A 356 -10.50 5.00 -11.60
N ASN A 357 -11.57 4.23 -11.87
CA ASN A 357 -12.09 3.22 -10.94
C ASN A 357 -11.05 2.17 -10.55
N PHE A 358 -11.34 1.42 -9.48
CA PHE A 358 -10.46 0.40 -8.93
C PHE A 358 -10.22 -0.72 -9.94
N VAL A 359 -8.95 -1.10 -10.15
CA VAL A 359 -8.54 -2.17 -11.08
C VAL A 359 -7.85 -3.29 -10.32
N THR A 360 -8.36 -4.52 -10.46
CA THR A 360 -7.85 -5.70 -9.77
C THR A 360 -7.59 -6.87 -10.70
N LEU A 361 -6.86 -7.87 -10.22
CA LEU A 361 -6.59 -9.12 -10.92
C LEU A 361 -7.07 -10.27 -10.03
N HIS A 362 -7.96 -11.11 -10.54
CA HIS A 362 -8.30 -12.35 -9.87
C HIS A 362 -7.12 -13.33 -9.90
N THR A 363 -6.84 -13.96 -8.77
CA THR A 363 -5.72 -14.90 -8.67
C THR A 363 -6.13 -16.33 -8.97
N HIS A 364 -5.13 -17.16 -9.26
CA HIS A 364 -5.25 -18.61 -9.09
C HIS A 364 -5.40 -19.00 -7.61
N SER A 365 -5.98 -20.17 -7.36
CA SER A 365 -6.30 -20.65 -6.00
C SER A 365 -5.09 -21.10 -5.16
N MET A 366 -3.96 -21.43 -5.79
CA MET A 366 -2.77 -21.99 -5.13
C MET A 366 -1.70 -20.92 -4.85
N PRO A 367 -1.10 -20.88 -3.65
CA PRO A 367 -0.11 -19.86 -3.28
C PRO A 367 1.08 -19.74 -4.24
N ILE A 368 1.57 -20.86 -4.79
CA ILE A 368 2.71 -20.84 -5.71
C ILE A 368 2.37 -20.16 -7.05
N GLU A 369 1.12 -20.28 -7.50
CA GLU A 369 0.63 -19.63 -8.73
C GLU A 369 0.30 -18.15 -8.45
N GLN A 370 -0.24 -17.84 -7.27
CA GLN A 370 -0.40 -16.47 -6.80
C GLN A 370 0.95 -15.73 -6.81
N ASP A 371 2.00 -16.35 -6.27
CA ASP A 371 3.35 -15.79 -6.26
C ASP A 371 3.86 -15.53 -7.68
N LEU A 372 3.73 -16.52 -8.56
CA LEU A 372 4.17 -16.45 -9.95
C LEU A 372 3.56 -15.27 -10.70
N TYR A 373 2.28 -14.96 -10.47
CA TYR A 373 1.55 -13.94 -11.24
C TYR A 373 1.45 -12.57 -10.55
N LEU A 374 1.52 -12.49 -9.23
CA LEU A 374 1.44 -11.23 -8.51
C LEU A 374 2.81 -10.59 -8.26
N GLU A 375 3.88 -11.36 -7.99
CA GLU A 375 5.21 -10.78 -7.75
C GLU A 375 5.69 -9.87 -8.90
N PRO A 376 5.51 -10.23 -10.19
CA PRO A 376 5.90 -9.36 -11.31
C PRO A 376 5.09 -8.06 -11.45
N LEU A 377 3.96 -7.96 -10.73
CA LEU A 377 3.03 -6.83 -10.74
C LEU A 377 3.18 -5.91 -9.51
N LEU A 378 3.95 -6.32 -8.50
CA LEU A 378 4.22 -5.51 -7.32
C LEU A 378 4.80 -4.13 -7.70
N GLY A 379 4.17 -3.06 -7.20
CA GLY A 379 4.57 -1.69 -7.50
C GLY A 379 4.18 -1.17 -8.89
N PHE A 380 3.48 -1.96 -9.71
CA PHE A 380 2.96 -1.51 -11.00
C PHE A 380 1.85 -0.48 -10.81
N GLU A 381 1.97 0.68 -11.46
CA GLU A 381 1.15 1.86 -11.15
C GLU A 381 -0.35 1.70 -11.47
N PHE A 382 -0.70 0.85 -12.45
CA PHE A 382 -2.05 0.70 -12.98
C PHE A 382 -2.84 -0.49 -12.39
N LEU A 383 -2.25 -1.28 -11.49
CA LEU A 383 -2.95 -2.36 -10.78
C LEU A 383 -3.08 -2.00 -9.29
N ASP A 384 -4.29 -1.99 -8.77
CA ASP A 384 -4.59 -1.51 -7.42
C ASP A 384 -4.64 -2.63 -6.35
N GLY A 385 -4.58 -3.90 -6.76
CA GLY A 385 -4.45 -5.05 -5.87
C GLY A 385 -5.07 -6.33 -6.44
N PRO A 386 -5.04 -7.44 -5.69
CA PRO A 386 -5.63 -8.70 -6.10
C PRO A 386 -7.07 -8.91 -5.60
N SER A 387 -7.83 -9.68 -6.38
CA SER A 387 -9.07 -10.36 -6.02
C SER A 387 -8.70 -11.81 -5.71
N MET A 388 -8.56 -12.15 -4.43
CA MET A 388 -7.94 -13.43 -4.06
C MET A 388 -8.94 -14.58 -4.18
N GLN A 389 -8.54 -15.60 -4.91
CA GLN A 389 -9.06 -16.96 -4.76
C GLN A 389 -8.09 -17.78 -3.90
N THR A 390 -8.60 -18.53 -2.94
CA THR A 390 -7.74 -19.33 -2.06
C THR A 390 -8.32 -20.72 -1.84
N ASN A 391 -7.60 -21.75 -2.27
CA ASN A 391 -8.07 -23.14 -2.19
C ASN A 391 -8.31 -23.61 -0.74
N SER A 392 -7.42 -23.23 0.20
CA SER A 392 -7.51 -23.63 1.60
C SER A 392 -7.92 -22.47 2.51
N PRO A 393 -9.11 -22.51 3.14
CA PRO A 393 -9.53 -21.49 4.09
C PRO A 393 -8.51 -21.20 5.20
N ASP A 394 -7.76 -22.21 5.65
CA ASP A 394 -6.73 -22.06 6.70
C ASP A 394 -5.57 -21.13 6.30
N SER A 395 -5.36 -20.92 5.00
CA SER A 395 -4.25 -20.11 4.48
C SER A 395 -4.60 -18.64 4.24
N ILE A 396 -5.89 -18.29 4.18
CA ILE A 396 -6.39 -16.96 3.80
C ILE A 396 -5.77 -15.85 4.64
N HIS A 397 -5.80 -15.99 5.97
CA HIS A 397 -5.26 -14.98 6.87
C HIS A 397 -3.78 -14.65 6.57
N ASN A 398 -2.96 -15.69 6.37
CA ASN A 398 -1.53 -15.51 6.11
C ASN A 398 -1.23 -15.00 4.69
N ILE A 399 -2.01 -15.43 3.70
CA ILE A 399 -1.90 -14.96 2.31
C ILE A 399 -2.26 -13.47 2.22
N THR A 400 -3.35 -13.05 2.86
CA THR A 400 -3.72 -11.63 2.93
C THR A 400 -2.63 -10.80 3.59
N LYS A 401 -2.08 -11.25 4.73
CA LYS A 401 -0.95 -10.59 5.40
C LYS A 401 0.27 -10.46 4.48
N LYS A 402 0.59 -11.53 3.75
CA LYS A 402 1.71 -11.54 2.80
C LYS A 402 1.54 -10.44 1.75
N TRP A 403 0.44 -10.43 1.01
CA TRP A 403 0.26 -9.48 -0.11
C TRP A 403 0.13 -8.03 0.34
N ILE A 404 -0.46 -7.79 1.51
CA ILE A 404 -0.43 -6.46 2.15
C ILE A 404 1.01 -6.05 2.44
N LYS A 405 1.80 -6.92 3.10
CA LYS A 405 3.20 -6.64 3.45
C LYS A 405 4.05 -6.39 2.21
N GLU A 406 4.00 -7.27 1.22
CA GLU A 406 4.81 -7.15 -0.01
C GLU A 406 4.47 -5.87 -0.78
N SER A 407 3.18 -5.54 -0.95
CA SER A 407 2.79 -4.31 -1.64
C SER A 407 3.21 -3.05 -0.88
N GLN A 408 3.15 -3.06 0.46
CA GLN A 408 3.62 -1.97 1.32
C GLN A 408 5.12 -1.69 1.22
N LEU A 409 5.92 -2.68 0.81
CA LEU A 409 7.34 -2.47 0.53
C LEU A 409 7.57 -1.75 -0.80
N THR A 410 6.54 -1.56 -1.63
CA THR A 410 6.62 -0.83 -2.89
C THR A 410 6.07 0.60 -2.76
N ARG A 411 5.89 1.30 -3.89
CA ARG A 411 5.20 2.61 -3.92
C ARG A 411 3.68 2.49 -4.09
N LYS A 412 3.16 1.26 -4.21
CA LYS A 412 1.76 0.95 -4.50
C LYS A 412 1.20 0.01 -3.41
N ASN A 413 0.35 0.53 -2.53
CA ASN A 413 -0.28 -0.27 -1.48
C ASN A 413 -1.51 -0.99 -2.02
N TRP A 414 -1.52 -2.31 -2.03
CA TRP A 414 -2.65 -3.04 -2.60
C TRP A 414 -3.86 -3.08 -1.67
N VAL A 415 -5.04 -3.00 -2.29
CA VAL A 415 -6.32 -3.41 -1.70
C VAL A 415 -6.45 -4.92 -1.94
N VAL A 416 -6.43 -5.72 -0.88
CA VAL A 416 -6.48 -7.18 -0.96
C VAL A 416 -7.85 -7.66 -0.48
N SER A 417 -8.67 -8.19 -1.38
CA SER A 417 -9.98 -8.80 -1.04
C SER A 417 -9.90 -10.32 -1.15
N GLN A 418 -10.75 -11.04 -0.41
CA GLN A 418 -10.89 -12.49 -0.53
C GLN A 418 -12.26 -12.78 -1.16
N ASP A 419 -12.25 -13.13 -2.43
CA ASP A 419 -13.47 -13.13 -3.23
C ASP A 419 -13.96 -14.55 -3.47
N GLU A 420 -13.05 -15.48 -3.78
CA GLU A 420 -13.41 -16.86 -4.06
C GLU A 420 -12.75 -17.86 -3.10
N ILE A 421 -13.53 -18.75 -2.48
CA ILE A 421 -13.03 -19.74 -1.52
C ILE A 421 -13.07 -21.15 -2.08
N GLY A 422 -12.00 -21.91 -1.87
CA GLY A 422 -11.96 -23.31 -2.25
C GLY A 422 -12.41 -24.28 -1.15
N PRO A 423 -12.39 -25.59 -1.48
CA PRO A 423 -12.15 -26.15 -2.82
C PRO A 423 -13.21 -25.71 -3.84
N ALA A 424 -12.86 -25.64 -5.12
CA ALA A 424 -13.71 -25.13 -6.20
C ALA A 424 -15.07 -25.84 -6.27
N GLU A 425 -15.15 -27.13 -5.93
CA GLU A 425 -16.43 -27.83 -5.92
C GLU A 425 -17.31 -27.50 -4.70
N ILE A 426 -16.77 -26.95 -3.61
CA ILE A 426 -17.45 -26.79 -2.32
C ILE A 426 -17.94 -25.36 -2.09
N GLY A 427 -17.04 -24.37 -2.20
CA GLY A 427 -17.31 -22.98 -1.85
C GLY A 427 -17.98 -22.78 -0.47
N ALA A 428 -18.77 -21.72 -0.36
CA ALA A 428 -19.74 -21.53 0.71
C ALA A 428 -20.92 -22.46 0.47
N LYS A 429 -21.22 -23.33 1.43
CA LYS A 429 -22.34 -24.28 1.33
C LYS A 429 -23.68 -23.58 1.56
N PRO A 430 -24.80 -24.14 1.09
CA PRO A 430 -26.13 -23.71 1.52
C PRO A 430 -26.34 -23.90 3.03
N ASP A 431 -27.23 -23.12 3.63
CA ASP A 431 -27.63 -23.23 5.05
C ASP A 431 -28.19 -24.62 5.40
N ALA A 432 -28.73 -25.35 4.41
CA ALA A 432 -29.20 -26.72 4.59
C ALA A 432 -28.06 -27.72 4.86
N ASP A 433 -26.86 -27.44 4.34
CA ASP A 433 -25.67 -28.29 4.42
C ASP A 433 -24.66 -27.79 5.46
N ASP A 434 -24.61 -26.48 5.70
CA ASP A 434 -23.86 -25.84 6.79
C ASP A 434 -24.73 -24.78 7.49
N PRO A 435 -25.54 -25.16 8.49
CA PRO A 435 -26.48 -24.23 9.13
C PRO A 435 -25.82 -23.22 10.07
N GLU A 436 -24.50 -23.30 10.29
CA GLU A 436 -23.80 -22.43 11.24
C GLU A 436 -22.67 -21.62 10.61
N HIS A 437 -22.11 -22.07 9.48
CA HIS A 437 -20.99 -21.42 8.75
C HIS A 437 -19.80 -21.10 9.65
N ASN A 438 -19.56 -21.92 10.68
CA ASN A 438 -18.54 -21.59 11.70
C ASN A 438 -17.13 -21.53 11.11
N ASP A 439 -16.80 -22.46 10.23
CA ASP A 439 -15.46 -22.58 9.66
C ASP A 439 -15.14 -21.39 8.75
N ILE A 440 -16.03 -21.08 7.79
CA ILE A 440 -15.84 -19.95 6.88
C ILE A 440 -15.99 -18.60 7.59
N ARG A 441 -16.83 -18.48 8.63
CA ARG A 441 -16.85 -17.28 9.46
C ARG A 441 -15.50 -17.03 10.11
N HIS A 442 -14.90 -18.06 10.71
CA HIS A 442 -13.61 -17.94 11.37
C HIS A 442 -12.47 -17.71 10.38
N LYS A 443 -12.27 -18.63 9.45
CA LYS A 443 -11.04 -18.73 8.64
C LYS A 443 -11.04 -17.80 7.44
N VAL A 444 -12.22 -17.54 6.87
CA VAL A 444 -12.38 -16.67 5.69
C VAL A 444 -12.72 -15.25 6.14
N LEU A 445 -13.89 -15.05 6.75
CA LEU A 445 -14.42 -13.72 7.04
C LEU A 445 -13.58 -12.97 8.08
N TRP A 446 -13.48 -13.51 9.30
CA TRP A 446 -12.66 -12.89 10.34
C TRP A 446 -11.16 -13.04 10.04
N GLY A 447 -10.74 -14.14 9.42
CA GLY A 447 -9.36 -14.33 8.95
C GLY A 447 -8.92 -13.20 8.02
N ASN A 448 -9.63 -12.94 6.93
CA ASN A 448 -9.27 -11.88 6.00
C ASN A 448 -9.34 -10.48 6.63
N LEU A 449 -10.43 -10.17 7.35
CA LEU A 449 -10.61 -8.84 7.95
C LEU A 449 -9.57 -8.53 9.04
N MET A 450 -9.22 -9.51 9.88
CA MET A 450 -8.21 -9.32 10.94
C MET A 450 -6.77 -9.32 10.40
N ALA A 451 -6.54 -9.90 9.21
CA ALA A 451 -5.29 -9.73 8.46
C ALA A 451 -5.11 -8.29 7.91
N GLY A 452 -6.20 -7.51 7.86
CA GLY A 452 -6.24 -6.18 7.26
C GLY A 452 -6.75 -6.15 5.81
N GLY A 453 -7.38 -7.24 5.36
CA GLY A 453 -7.99 -7.34 4.03
C GLY A 453 -9.25 -6.46 3.89
N ALA A 454 -9.60 -6.14 2.64
CA ALA A 454 -10.58 -5.15 2.26
C ALA A 454 -12.03 -5.67 2.14
N GLY A 455 -12.29 -6.92 2.50
CA GLY A 455 -13.62 -7.51 2.50
C GLY A 455 -13.68 -8.92 1.93
N VAL A 456 -14.89 -9.49 1.89
CA VAL A 456 -15.13 -10.86 1.43
C VAL A 456 -16.34 -10.94 0.48
N GLU A 457 -16.19 -11.69 -0.60
CA GLU A 457 -17.31 -12.20 -1.40
C GLU A 457 -17.45 -13.72 -1.22
N TRP A 458 -18.61 -14.27 -1.57
CA TRP A 458 -18.92 -15.67 -1.31
C TRP A 458 -19.22 -16.42 -2.60
N TYR A 459 -18.27 -17.27 -2.98
CA TYR A 459 -18.38 -18.28 -4.04
C TYR A 459 -19.11 -19.53 -3.56
N PHE A 460 -19.91 -20.18 -4.41
CA PHE A 460 -20.82 -21.28 -4.04
C PHE A 460 -20.35 -22.69 -4.44
N GLY A 461 -19.32 -22.79 -5.27
CA GLY A 461 -18.84 -24.05 -5.85
C GLY A 461 -19.86 -24.75 -6.74
N TYR A 462 -19.51 -25.94 -7.24
CA TYR A 462 -20.35 -26.70 -8.18
C TYR A 462 -21.18 -27.84 -7.56
N LYS A 463 -20.86 -28.29 -6.34
CA LYS A 463 -21.38 -29.56 -5.80
C LYS A 463 -22.77 -29.47 -5.17
N PHE A 464 -23.08 -28.36 -4.48
CA PHE A 464 -24.30 -28.23 -3.69
C PHE A 464 -25.42 -27.54 -4.47
N ALA A 465 -26.65 -27.53 -3.94
CA ALA A 465 -27.76 -26.82 -4.60
C ALA A 465 -27.50 -25.30 -4.64
N HIS A 466 -28.04 -24.60 -5.65
CA HIS A 466 -27.77 -23.18 -5.88
C HIS A 466 -26.27 -22.92 -5.95
N ASN A 467 -25.65 -23.59 -6.90
CA ASN A 467 -24.21 -23.60 -7.15
C ASN A 467 -23.82 -22.37 -7.99
N ASP A 468 -22.55 -22.25 -8.32
CA ASP A 468 -22.02 -21.07 -9.00
C ASP A 468 -22.63 -20.78 -10.39
N LEU A 469 -23.13 -21.79 -11.11
CA LEU A 469 -23.75 -21.60 -12.43
C LEU A 469 -25.28 -21.66 -12.42
N ASN A 470 -25.90 -22.09 -11.32
CA ASN A 470 -27.35 -22.35 -11.25
C ASN A 470 -28.05 -21.73 -10.03
N CYS A 471 -27.43 -20.76 -9.37
CA CYS A 471 -28.01 -20.12 -8.21
C CYS A 471 -29.26 -19.29 -8.56
N GLU A 472 -30.44 -19.83 -8.25
CA GLU A 472 -31.72 -19.13 -8.43
C GLU A 472 -32.23 -18.37 -7.18
N ASP A 473 -31.65 -18.61 -6.00
CA ASP A 473 -32.11 -18.00 -4.73
C ASP A 473 -30.94 -17.80 -3.76
N TRP A 474 -30.54 -16.55 -3.55
CA TRP A 474 -29.51 -16.20 -2.56
C TRP A 474 -29.98 -16.44 -1.12
N ARG A 475 -31.25 -16.77 -0.85
CA ARG A 475 -31.70 -17.27 0.46
C ARG A 475 -31.20 -18.65 0.83
N SER A 476 -30.67 -19.39 -0.15
CA SER A 476 -29.96 -20.64 0.13
C SER A 476 -28.84 -20.46 1.16
N ARG A 477 -28.32 -19.24 1.35
CA ARG A 477 -27.21 -18.89 2.26
C ARG A 477 -27.55 -17.68 3.15
N ASP A 478 -28.79 -17.56 3.61
CA ASP A 478 -29.27 -16.42 4.42
C ASP A 478 -28.40 -16.12 5.65
N ILE A 479 -27.87 -17.17 6.28
CA ILE A 479 -27.05 -17.07 7.48
C ILE A 479 -25.68 -16.46 7.20
N VAL A 480 -25.03 -16.79 6.08
CA VAL A 480 -23.70 -16.23 5.75
C VAL A 480 -23.77 -14.72 5.55
N TRP A 481 -24.82 -14.23 4.88
CA TRP A 481 -25.03 -12.78 4.68
C TRP A 481 -25.19 -12.05 6.02
N ASN A 482 -25.94 -12.64 6.97
CA ASN A 482 -26.08 -12.07 8.31
C ASN A 482 -24.73 -12.00 9.01
N GLN A 483 -23.93 -13.07 8.96
CA GLN A 483 -22.62 -13.13 9.62
C GLN A 483 -21.62 -12.13 9.01
N THR A 484 -21.60 -11.99 7.68
CA THR A 484 -20.83 -10.95 6.99
C THR A 484 -21.24 -9.57 7.48
N LYS A 485 -22.55 -9.28 7.52
CA LYS A 485 -23.04 -8.01 8.06
C LYS A 485 -22.59 -7.77 9.50
N HIS A 486 -22.63 -8.79 10.36
CA HIS A 486 -22.20 -8.66 11.76
C HIS A 486 -20.71 -8.29 11.88
N ALA A 487 -19.85 -8.85 11.03
CA ALA A 487 -18.43 -8.48 10.99
C ALA A 487 -18.25 -7.05 10.46
N LEU A 488 -18.87 -6.71 9.32
CA LEU A 488 -18.76 -5.37 8.73
C LEU A 488 -19.27 -4.27 9.69
N ASP A 489 -20.38 -4.51 10.38
CA ASP A 489 -20.91 -3.59 11.40
C ASP A 489 -19.90 -3.41 12.56
N PHE A 490 -19.22 -4.47 12.99
CA PHE A 490 -18.21 -4.40 14.06
C PHE A 490 -17.02 -3.52 13.66
N PHE A 491 -16.44 -3.77 12.48
CA PHE A 491 -15.30 -3.01 11.99
C PHE A 491 -15.67 -1.54 11.78
N ASN A 492 -16.78 -1.25 11.11
CA ASN A 492 -17.20 0.12 10.84
C ASN A 492 -17.59 0.91 12.10
N LYS A 493 -18.22 0.26 13.09
CA LYS A 493 -18.72 0.95 14.29
C LYS A 493 -17.66 1.12 15.38
N TYR A 494 -16.76 0.14 15.54
CA TYR A 494 -15.90 0.07 16.72
C TYR A 494 -14.40 0.28 16.44
N LEU A 495 -13.95 0.11 15.18
CA LEU A 495 -12.54 0.13 14.83
C LEU A 495 -12.17 1.25 13.84
N PRO A 496 -11.05 1.96 14.05
CA PRO A 496 -10.40 2.73 13.00
C PRO A 496 -9.56 1.78 12.11
N PHE A 497 -10.23 0.81 11.47
CA PHE A 497 -9.56 -0.34 10.85
C PHE A 497 -8.53 0.03 9.78
N ASN A 498 -8.73 1.14 9.07
CA ASN A 498 -7.76 1.65 8.09
C ASN A 498 -6.41 2.05 8.72
N LYS A 499 -6.37 2.32 10.03
CA LYS A 499 -5.17 2.68 10.80
C LYS A 499 -4.62 1.52 11.64
N MET A 500 -5.22 0.33 11.54
CA MET A 500 -4.85 -0.85 12.31
C MET A 500 -4.17 -1.89 11.41
N HIS A 501 -3.39 -2.80 11.98
CA HIS A 501 -2.66 -3.84 11.26
C HIS A 501 -2.69 -5.17 12.01
N SER A 502 -2.50 -6.29 11.30
CA SER A 502 -2.36 -7.60 11.96
C SER A 502 -1.11 -7.63 12.84
N ALA A 503 -1.25 -8.22 14.02
CA ALA A 503 -0.22 -8.32 15.04
C ALA A 503 -0.46 -9.54 15.94
N ASP A 504 -0.76 -10.69 15.33
CA ASP A 504 -1.30 -11.89 16.00
C ASP A 504 -0.42 -12.36 17.17
N ASP A 505 0.89 -12.26 17.03
CA ASP A 505 1.84 -12.68 18.06
C ASP A 505 1.97 -11.69 19.25
N LEU A 506 1.08 -10.68 19.35
CA LEU A 506 0.97 -9.84 20.56
C LEU A 506 0.27 -10.56 21.70
N THR A 507 -0.40 -11.69 21.46
CA THR A 507 -0.98 -12.52 22.51
C THR A 507 -0.18 -13.82 22.70
N ASP A 508 -0.40 -14.48 23.84
CA ASP A 508 0.14 -15.82 24.09
C ASP A 508 -0.70 -16.95 23.45
N ASN A 509 -1.70 -16.59 22.64
CA ASN A 509 -2.62 -17.53 22.01
C ASN A 509 -2.30 -17.70 20.51
N PRO A 510 -1.78 -18.85 20.07
CA PRO A 510 -1.38 -19.05 18.67
C PRO A 510 -2.56 -19.24 17.70
N ASP A 511 -3.79 -19.37 18.20
CA ASP A 511 -4.99 -19.63 17.39
C ASP A 511 -5.89 -18.40 17.24
N ASP A 512 -5.52 -17.26 17.85
CA ASP A 512 -6.28 -16.02 17.69
C ASP A 512 -5.81 -15.20 16.47
N TYR A 513 -6.62 -14.19 16.14
CA TYR A 513 -6.19 -13.12 15.24
C TYR A 513 -6.21 -11.81 15.99
N VAL A 514 -5.15 -11.02 15.87
CA VAL A 514 -5.01 -9.74 16.57
C VAL A 514 -4.87 -8.63 15.55
N PHE A 515 -5.75 -7.64 15.67
CA PHE A 515 -5.72 -6.43 14.86
C PHE A 515 -5.46 -5.23 15.77
N ALA A 516 -4.37 -4.51 15.52
CA ALA A 516 -3.82 -3.55 16.48
C ALA A 516 -3.61 -2.17 15.86
N LYS A 517 -3.90 -1.14 16.64
CA LYS A 517 -3.21 0.16 16.57
C LYS A 517 -2.51 0.32 17.91
N ASN A 518 -1.21 0.03 17.91
CA ASN A 518 -0.42 -0.11 19.13
C ASN A 518 -0.54 1.11 20.04
N ASP A 519 -0.70 0.83 21.34
CA ASP A 519 -0.94 1.78 22.42
C ASP A 519 -2.33 2.47 22.39
N GLU A 520 -3.24 2.13 21.47
CA GLU A 520 -4.56 2.78 21.37
C GLU A 520 -5.74 1.82 21.42
N ILE A 521 -5.80 0.86 20.49
CA ILE A 521 -6.96 -0.03 20.32
C ILE A 521 -6.52 -1.36 19.71
N TYR A 522 -7.13 -2.44 20.20
CA TYR A 522 -6.87 -3.81 19.76
C TYR A 522 -8.20 -4.55 19.62
N ALA A 523 -8.34 -5.34 18.57
CA ALA A 523 -9.34 -6.38 18.46
C ALA A 523 -8.63 -7.74 18.49
N ILE A 524 -9.18 -8.70 19.23
CA ILE A 524 -8.65 -10.07 19.32
C ILE A 524 -9.81 -11.01 19.02
N TYR A 525 -9.76 -11.68 17.88
CA TYR A 525 -10.74 -12.69 17.49
C TYR A 525 -10.29 -14.05 18.03
N LEU A 526 -11.08 -14.62 18.93
CA LEU A 526 -10.86 -15.94 19.50
C LEU A 526 -11.80 -16.94 18.80
N PRO A 527 -11.32 -17.89 17.98
CA PRO A 527 -12.17 -18.95 17.44
C PRO A 527 -12.71 -19.88 18.53
N GLU A 528 -11.91 -20.07 19.59
CA GLU A 528 -12.26 -20.80 20.80
C GLU A 528 -11.86 -19.98 22.03
N VAL A 529 -12.72 -19.95 23.04
CA VAL A 529 -12.47 -19.21 24.28
C VAL A 529 -11.50 -19.95 25.20
N LYS A 530 -10.25 -19.48 25.25
CA LYS A 530 -9.25 -19.88 26.25
C LYS A 530 -8.66 -18.66 26.97
N GLU A 531 -7.86 -18.90 28.01
CA GLU A 531 -7.15 -17.79 28.66
C GLU A 531 -6.17 -17.18 27.64
N THR A 532 -6.21 -15.85 27.52
CA THR A 532 -5.37 -15.10 26.58
C THR A 532 -4.81 -13.86 27.28
N LYS A 533 -3.52 -13.62 27.10
CA LYS A 533 -2.79 -12.46 27.63
C LYS A 533 -2.25 -11.66 26.45
N ILE A 534 -2.44 -10.35 26.49
CA ILE A 534 -1.89 -9.41 25.51
C ILE A 534 -0.65 -8.71 26.07
N ASN A 535 0.40 -8.60 25.25
CA ASN A 535 1.58 -7.81 25.55
C ASN A 535 1.32 -6.31 25.30
N LEU A 536 1.28 -5.52 26.39
CA LEU A 536 1.11 -4.07 26.35
C LEU A 536 2.39 -3.32 26.77
N PHE A 537 3.55 -3.90 26.50
CA PHE A 537 4.85 -3.34 26.87
C PHE A 537 4.99 -1.86 26.51
N GLY A 538 5.63 -1.09 27.41
CA GLY A 538 5.91 0.33 27.23
C GLY A 538 4.69 1.26 27.22
N SER A 539 3.46 0.74 27.33
CA SER A 539 2.27 1.58 27.47
C SER A 539 2.09 2.08 28.92
N THR A 540 1.79 3.37 29.08
CA THR A 540 1.40 3.97 30.36
C THR A 540 -0.11 4.12 30.52
N LYS A 541 -0.89 3.60 29.56
CA LYS A 541 -2.34 3.82 29.47
C LYS A 541 -3.13 2.76 30.24
N ARG A 542 -4.39 3.09 30.50
CA ARG A 542 -5.41 2.15 30.98
C ARG A 542 -6.39 1.87 29.86
N TYR A 543 -6.81 0.62 29.76
CA TYR A 543 -7.70 0.13 28.72
C TYR A 543 -9.00 -0.38 29.30
N VAL A 544 -10.07 -0.27 28.52
CA VAL A 544 -11.35 -0.94 28.74
C VAL A 544 -11.39 -2.19 27.87
N VAL A 545 -11.87 -3.29 28.43
CA VAL A 545 -12.08 -4.56 27.73
C VAL A 545 -13.58 -4.80 27.57
N LYS A 546 -13.98 -5.10 26.33
CA LYS A 546 -15.35 -5.43 25.94
C LYS A 546 -15.37 -6.65 25.03
N TRP A 547 -16.52 -7.29 24.91
CA TRP A 547 -16.69 -8.50 24.11
C TRP A 547 -17.80 -8.32 23.08
N TYR A 548 -17.63 -8.91 21.91
CA TYR A 548 -18.58 -8.95 20.82
C TYR A 548 -18.83 -10.41 20.40
N ASN A 549 -20.10 -10.76 20.21
CA ASN A 549 -20.48 -12.08 19.71
C ASN A 549 -20.62 -11.98 18.17
N PRO A 550 -19.69 -12.59 17.41
CA PRO A 550 -19.69 -12.50 15.95
C PRO A 550 -20.88 -13.21 15.28
N ARG A 551 -21.62 -14.06 16.00
CA ARG A 551 -22.70 -14.90 15.44
C ARG A 551 -24.05 -14.19 15.38
N THR A 552 -24.43 -13.45 16.41
CA THR A 552 -25.84 -13.04 16.63
C THR A 552 -26.11 -11.54 16.49
N ARG A 553 -25.11 -10.73 16.11
CA ARG A 553 -25.11 -9.26 16.23
C ARG A 553 -25.26 -8.79 17.67
N GLY A 554 -24.80 -7.58 17.99
CA GLY A 554 -25.08 -6.99 19.29
C GLY A 554 -24.23 -5.79 19.68
N GLU A 555 -24.58 -5.18 20.80
CA GLU A 555 -23.72 -4.21 21.46
C GLU A 555 -22.56 -4.90 22.17
N LEU A 556 -21.49 -4.13 22.40
CA LEU A 556 -20.36 -4.58 23.20
C LEU A 556 -20.76 -4.88 24.65
N VAL A 557 -20.50 -6.11 25.11
CA VAL A 557 -20.83 -6.57 26.46
C VAL A 557 -19.59 -6.62 27.36
N ASN A 558 -19.81 -6.69 28.69
CA ASN A 558 -18.72 -6.86 29.65
C ASN A 558 -18.38 -8.34 29.81
N GLY A 559 -17.10 -8.65 29.96
CA GLY A 559 -16.63 -9.99 30.38
C GLY A 559 -16.21 -10.01 31.85
N SER A 560 -15.43 -11.02 32.23
CA SER A 560 -14.89 -11.18 33.59
C SER A 560 -13.88 -10.08 33.96
N VAL A 561 -13.14 -9.56 32.99
CA VAL A 561 -12.24 -8.41 33.13
C VAL A 561 -12.82 -7.23 32.35
N LYS A 562 -12.88 -6.06 33.00
CA LYS A 562 -13.43 -4.83 32.41
C LYS A 562 -12.37 -3.78 32.08
N LYS A 563 -11.24 -3.81 32.79
CA LYS A 563 -10.15 -2.85 32.66
C LYS A 563 -8.81 -3.54 32.91
N ILE A 564 -7.81 -3.14 32.14
CA ILE A 564 -6.41 -3.55 32.30
C ILE A 564 -5.50 -2.31 32.23
N SER A 565 -4.31 -2.41 32.82
CA SER A 565 -3.29 -1.35 32.76
C SER A 565 -2.14 -1.84 31.89
N GLY A 566 -1.60 -0.96 31.03
CA GLY A 566 -0.47 -1.26 30.17
C GLY A 566 0.85 -1.47 30.93
N GLY A 567 1.92 -1.64 30.15
CA GLY A 567 3.31 -1.70 30.62
C GLY A 567 3.86 -3.13 30.76
N SER A 568 3.00 -4.15 30.73
CA SER A 568 3.37 -5.57 30.82
C SER A 568 2.27 -6.42 30.21
N GLU A 569 2.50 -7.74 30.14
CA GLU A 569 1.47 -8.71 29.77
C GLU A 569 0.26 -8.65 30.72
N LYS A 570 -0.95 -8.76 30.15
CA LYS A 570 -2.22 -8.74 30.89
C LYS A 570 -3.21 -9.74 30.32
N SER A 571 -3.83 -10.51 31.21
CA SER A 571 -5.01 -11.31 30.86
C SER A 571 -6.17 -10.42 30.41
N ILE A 572 -6.79 -10.77 29.29
CA ILE A 572 -7.97 -10.07 28.75
C ILE A 572 -9.28 -10.54 29.41
N GLY A 573 -9.21 -11.55 30.29
CA GLY A 573 -10.36 -12.19 30.91
C GLY A 573 -11.14 -13.10 29.95
N PHE A 574 -12.38 -13.42 30.33
CA PHE A 574 -13.29 -14.28 29.57
C PHE A 574 -14.54 -13.49 29.13
N PRO A 575 -15.15 -13.84 27.99
CA PRO A 575 -16.47 -13.33 27.60
C PRO A 575 -17.58 -13.77 28.57
N PRO A 576 -18.83 -13.27 28.43
CA PRO A 576 -19.96 -13.66 29.28
C PRO A 576 -20.24 -15.16 29.36
N ASN A 577 -19.96 -15.90 28.28
CA ASN A 577 -19.91 -17.35 28.23
C ASN A 577 -18.68 -17.78 27.43
N LYS A 578 -18.40 -19.09 27.41
CA LYS A 578 -17.24 -19.66 26.70
C LYS A 578 -17.62 -20.40 25.42
N ASP A 579 -18.84 -20.16 24.92
CA ASP A 579 -19.35 -20.89 23.76
C ASP A 579 -18.77 -20.31 22.46
N LYS A 580 -18.08 -21.17 21.69
CA LYS A 580 -17.57 -20.89 20.34
C LYS A 580 -16.71 -19.62 20.29
N ASP A 581 -16.81 -18.85 19.20
CA ASP A 581 -15.98 -17.70 18.88
C ASP A 581 -16.40 -16.39 19.58
N TRP A 582 -15.44 -15.54 19.93
CA TRP A 582 -15.70 -14.24 20.53
C TRP A 582 -14.66 -13.22 20.12
N VAL A 583 -15.03 -11.95 20.06
CA VAL A 583 -14.07 -10.86 19.77
C VAL A 583 -13.90 -9.98 20.99
N ALA A 584 -12.68 -9.91 21.52
CA ALA A 584 -12.32 -8.95 22.55
C ALA A 584 -11.94 -7.61 21.90
N LEU A 585 -12.54 -6.51 22.37
CA LEU A 585 -12.16 -5.16 22.04
C LEU A 585 -11.47 -4.51 23.24
N ILE A 586 -10.22 -4.12 23.08
CA ILE A 586 -9.40 -3.48 24.11
C ILE A 586 -9.11 -2.05 23.64
N LYS A 587 -9.58 -1.04 24.38
CA LYS A 587 -9.48 0.36 23.96
C LYS A 587 -8.97 1.26 25.07
N SER A 588 -8.00 2.11 24.76
CA SER A 588 -7.47 3.10 25.71
C SER A 588 -8.58 4.05 26.18
N THR A 589 -8.57 4.34 27.48
CA THR A 589 -9.45 5.33 28.11
C THR A 589 -9.09 6.78 27.77
N LYS A 590 -7.85 7.04 27.34
CA LYS A 590 -7.38 8.36 26.89
C LYS A 590 -7.37 8.37 25.36
N LYS A 591 -8.10 9.33 24.77
CA LYS A 591 -7.95 9.66 23.35
C LYS A 591 -6.63 10.41 23.16
N GLU A 592 -5.78 9.93 22.26
CA GLU A 592 -4.67 10.74 21.78
C GLU A 592 -5.21 11.89 20.92
N LYS A 593 -4.64 13.08 21.08
CA LYS A 593 -4.85 14.15 20.10
C LYS A 593 -4.04 13.78 18.86
N GLU A 594 -4.70 13.57 17.73
CA GLU A 594 -4.00 13.44 16.45
C GLU A 594 -3.21 14.71 16.19
N SER A 595 -1.90 14.56 16.04
CA SER A 595 -1.02 15.62 15.54
C SER A 595 -1.28 15.77 14.06
N THR A 596 -1.76 16.94 13.63
CA THR A 596 -1.99 17.26 12.21
C THR A 596 -0.71 17.63 11.46
N GLN A 597 0.44 17.69 12.13
CA GLN A 597 1.73 17.84 11.45
C GLN A 597 2.18 16.48 10.91
N GLU A 598 2.32 16.40 9.58
CA GLU A 598 3.07 15.33 8.92
C GLU A 598 4.48 15.29 9.51
N LYS A 599 4.79 14.19 10.20
CA LYS A 599 6.13 13.95 10.71
C LYS A 599 6.90 13.23 9.62
N GLU A 600 7.95 13.86 9.12
CA GLU A 600 8.86 13.25 8.16
C GLU A 600 9.50 11.99 8.73
N GLN A 601 9.68 10.97 7.88
CA GLN A 601 10.48 9.79 8.21
C GLN A 601 11.94 10.20 8.41
N LYS A 602 12.52 9.81 9.55
CA LYS A 602 13.92 10.08 9.92
C LYS A 602 14.61 8.78 10.27
N ILE A 603 15.95 8.81 10.26
CA ILE A 603 16.76 7.72 10.80
C ILE A 603 16.47 7.58 12.30
N ILE A 604 16.18 6.36 12.73
CA ILE A 604 15.96 5.99 14.13
C ILE A 604 17.01 4.95 14.51
N SER A 605 17.85 5.26 15.50
CA SER A 605 18.80 4.31 16.07
C SER A 605 18.40 3.97 17.50
N LEU A 606 18.41 2.67 17.83
CA LEU A 606 18.17 2.15 19.17
C LEU A 606 19.43 1.43 19.65
N ASN A 607 19.99 1.86 20.78
CA ASN A 607 21.13 1.22 21.43
C ASN A 607 20.66 0.15 22.42
N ALA A 608 21.32 -1.01 22.40
CA ALA A 608 20.96 -2.18 23.19
C ALA A 608 20.95 -1.92 24.71
N ILE A 609 21.90 -1.13 25.23
CA ILE A 609 22.01 -0.89 26.68
C ILE A 609 21.00 0.16 27.17
N GLN A 610 20.64 1.12 26.31
CA GLN A 610 19.90 2.33 26.70
C GLN A 610 18.43 2.30 26.34
N ASP A 611 18.12 1.77 25.15
CA ASP A 611 16.78 1.85 24.58
C ASP A 611 15.94 0.58 24.79
N PHE A 612 16.59 -0.52 25.23
CA PHE A 612 15.92 -1.79 25.45
C PHE A 612 15.80 -2.13 26.94
N ASP A 613 14.61 -2.59 27.32
CA ASP A 613 14.35 -3.22 28.61
C ASP A 613 14.74 -4.69 28.52
N LEU A 614 15.32 -5.22 29.61
CA LEU A 614 15.78 -6.60 29.68
C LEU A 614 14.68 -7.46 30.28
N LEU A 615 14.27 -8.51 29.58
CA LEU A 615 13.28 -9.45 30.09
C LEU A 615 13.98 -10.62 30.78
N GLU A 616 13.60 -10.88 32.02
CA GLU A 616 14.03 -12.07 32.75
C GLU A 616 13.04 -13.21 32.49
N LYS A 617 13.51 -14.30 31.90
CA LYS A 617 12.73 -15.53 31.66
C LYS A 617 13.50 -16.72 32.20
N ASP A 618 12.90 -17.50 33.08
CA ASP A 618 13.52 -18.68 33.72
C ASP A 618 14.89 -18.38 34.38
N GLY A 619 15.04 -17.20 34.98
CA GLY A 619 16.28 -16.73 35.59
C GLY A 619 17.38 -16.30 34.60
N LEU A 620 17.10 -16.35 33.29
CA LEU A 620 17.97 -15.85 32.23
C LEU A 620 17.58 -14.41 31.86
N SER A 621 18.57 -13.52 31.91
CA SER A 621 18.48 -12.16 31.38
C SER A 621 19.81 -11.81 30.73
N TYR A 622 19.79 -10.83 29.83
CA TYR A 622 21.01 -10.13 29.45
C TYR A 622 21.63 -9.42 30.65
N TYR A 623 22.95 -9.24 30.60
CA TYR A 623 23.66 -8.23 31.37
C TYR A 623 24.20 -7.13 30.44
N LYS A 624 24.43 -5.94 30.99
CA LYS A 624 24.98 -4.79 30.27
C LYS A 624 26.51 -4.83 30.34
N ASP A 625 27.16 -5.12 29.21
CA ASP A 625 28.61 -5.06 29.05
C ASP A 625 29.00 -3.64 28.63
N PHE A 626 29.13 -2.75 29.61
CA PHE A 626 29.47 -1.33 29.36
C PHE A 626 30.79 -1.13 28.61
N PRO A 627 31.90 -1.83 28.94
CA PRO A 627 33.17 -1.68 28.21
C PRO A 627 33.05 -1.95 26.71
N ASN A 628 32.28 -2.97 26.33
CA ASN A 628 32.06 -3.34 24.92
C ASN A 628 30.82 -2.68 24.30
N ASN A 629 30.02 -1.95 25.10
CA ASN A 629 28.72 -1.38 24.75
C ASN A 629 27.76 -2.41 24.13
N VAL A 630 27.58 -3.56 24.77
CA VAL A 630 26.68 -4.61 24.24
C VAL A 630 25.79 -5.18 25.33
N LEU A 631 24.67 -5.77 24.91
CA LEU A 631 23.99 -6.76 25.74
C LEU A 631 24.62 -8.12 25.51
N ALA A 632 24.83 -8.86 26.59
CA ALA A 632 25.52 -10.15 26.58
C ALA A 632 24.88 -11.14 27.55
N ILE A 633 25.08 -12.43 27.33
CA ILE A 633 24.59 -13.51 28.19
C ILE A 633 25.73 -14.03 29.04
N ASN A 634 25.50 -14.21 30.35
CA ASN A 634 26.53 -14.76 31.21
C ASN A 634 26.69 -16.28 31.00
N ALA A 635 27.59 -16.65 30.09
CA ALA A 635 27.86 -18.05 29.73
C ALA A 635 28.66 -18.84 30.78
N SER A 636 29.18 -18.18 31.84
CA SER A 636 29.76 -18.90 32.98
C SER A 636 28.70 -19.65 33.78
N GLU A 637 27.46 -19.18 33.74
CA GLU A 637 26.31 -19.90 34.29
C GLU A 637 25.86 -20.95 33.28
N GLU A 638 26.10 -22.23 33.59
CA GLU A 638 25.74 -23.35 32.70
C GLU A 638 24.26 -23.33 32.31
N ASN A 639 23.39 -22.89 33.22
CA ASN A 639 21.96 -22.77 33.00
C ASN A 639 21.57 -21.76 31.92
N ASN A 640 22.46 -20.82 31.56
CA ASN A 640 22.23 -19.81 30.53
C ASN A 640 22.68 -20.26 29.14
N ARG A 641 23.55 -21.29 29.07
CA ARG A 641 24.12 -21.79 27.82
C ARG A 641 23.01 -22.35 26.92
N ASN A 642 23.09 -22.08 25.61
CA ASN A 642 22.14 -22.52 24.59
C ASN A 642 20.67 -22.07 24.78
N LYS A 643 20.40 -21.08 25.62
CA LYS A 643 19.06 -20.50 25.84
C LYS A 643 19.00 -19.07 25.33
N PHE A 644 17.79 -18.64 24.94
CA PHE A 644 17.54 -17.30 24.43
C PHE A 644 17.31 -16.30 25.58
N ALA A 645 18.18 -15.30 25.70
CA ALA A 645 17.85 -14.09 26.45
C ALA A 645 17.04 -13.13 25.57
N THR A 646 16.21 -12.26 26.15
CA THR A 646 15.34 -11.34 25.40
C THR A 646 15.50 -9.90 25.89
N ALA A 647 15.55 -8.96 24.95
CA ALA A 647 15.41 -7.53 25.21
C ALA A 647 14.31 -6.95 24.33
N ILE A 648 13.61 -5.93 24.83
CA ILE A 648 12.41 -5.37 24.21
C ILE A 648 12.45 -3.84 24.19
N ALA A 649 11.97 -3.23 23.10
CA ALA A 649 11.86 -1.78 22.95
C ALA A 649 10.61 -1.40 22.15
N LYS A 650 10.23 -0.12 22.16
CA LYS A 650 9.22 0.42 21.26
C LYS A 650 9.87 1.16 20.10
N PHE A 651 9.33 0.98 18.90
CA PHE A 651 9.69 1.79 17.75
C PHE A 651 9.31 3.26 17.99
N LYS A 652 10.28 4.17 17.82
CA LYS A 652 10.16 5.61 18.11
C LYS A 652 9.94 6.47 16.87
N GLY A 653 9.87 5.86 15.68
CA GLY A 653 9.68 6.56 14.41
C GLY A 653 8.22 6.80 14.05
N VAL A 654 7.99 7.15 12.78
CA VAL A 654 6.66 7.31 12.18
C VAL A 654 6.35 6.09 11.33
N THR A 655 5.07 5.85 11.01
CA THR A 655 4.70 4.72 10.16
C THR A 655 5.35 4.82 8.78
N GLY A 656 5.94 3.73 8.27
CA GLY A 656 6.59 3.74 6.96
C GLY A 656 7.51 2.55 6.70
N VAL A 657 8.16 2.57 5.53
CA VAL A 657 9.12 1.54 5.11
C VAL A 657 10.54 1.95 5.50
N TYR A 658 11.23 1.06 6.21
CA TYR A 658 12.58 1.27 6.69
C TYR A 658 13.51 0.14 6.23
N ASN A 659 14.69 0.50 5.75
CA ASN A 659 15.84 -0.40 5.71
C ASN A 659 16.33 -0.61 7.14
N PHE A 660 16.67 -1.86 7.47
CA PHE A 660 17.02 -2.26 8.82
C PHE A 660 18.49 -2.70 8.88
N THR A 661 19.27 -2.10 9.78
CA THR A 661 20.63 -2.52 10.09
C THR A 661 20.73 -2.99 11.53
N PHE A 662 21.27 -4.19 11.75
CA PHE A 662 21.52 -4.76 13.07
C PHE A 662 23.00 -4.99 13.31
N VAL A 663 23.50 -4.49 14.44
CA VAL A 663 24.92 -4.53 14.77
C VAL A 663 25.17 -5.51 15.91
N THR A 664 25.96 -6.55 15.62
CA THR A 664 26.34 -7.61 16.56
C THR A 664 27.85 -7.67 16.76
N THR A 665 28.29 -8.49 17.72
CA THR A 665 29.70 -8.86 17.89
C THR A 665 29.85 -10.35 17.59
N ALA A 666 30.62 -10.69 16.56
CA ALA A 666 31.08 -12.04 16.33
C ALA A 666 32.28 -12.34 17.24
N GLU A 667 32.32 -13.58 17.75
CA GLU A 667 33.31 -14.05 18.70
C GLU A 667 33.93 -15.33 18.12
N ASN A 668 35.22 -15.56 18.36
CA ASN A 668 35.94 -16.70 17.77
C ASN A 668 35.64 -18.05 18.46
N ASP A 669 34.95 -18.01 19.60
CA ASP A 669 34.58 -19.13 20.45
C ASP A 669 33.14 -19.65 20.21
N GLY A 670 32.34 -18.98 19.37
CA GLY A 670 31.03 -19.49 18.96
C GLY A 670 30.23 -18.58 18.02
N GLU A 671 29.36 -19.20 17.22
CA GLU A 671 28.53 -18.51 16.23
C GLU A 671 27.10 -18.31 16.74
N SER A 672 26.92 -17.29 17.58
CA SER A 672 25.62 -16.94 18.18
C SER A 672 24.53 -16.66 17.12
N GLU A 673 23.32 -17.10 17.45
CA GLU A 673 22.08 -16.87 16.70
C GLU A 673 21.28 -15.74 17.36
N TYR A 674 20.62 -14.93 16.54
CA TYR A 674 19.80 -13.78 16.93
C TYR A 674 18.44 -13.87 16.23
N VAL A 675 17.35 -13.68 16.95
CA VAL A 675 16.00 -13.60 16.37
C VAL A 675 15.43 -12.21 16.63
N ILE A 676 15.02 -11.53 15.55
CA ILE A 676 14.41 -10.21 15.58
C ILE A 676 12.91 -10.39 15.41
N LYS A 677 12.12 -9.78 16.30
CA LYS A 677 10.65 -9.83 16.24
C LYS A 677 10.03 -8.44 16.25
N ILE A 678 8.93 -8.30 15.52
CA ILE A 678 8.07 -7.12 15.50
C ILE A 678 6.69 -7.56 15.98
N ASN A 679 6.20 -6.98 17.08
CA ASN A 679 4.93 -7.34 17.70
C ASN A 679 4.80 -8.86 17.97
N GLY A 680 5.90 -9.49 18.39
CA GLY A 680 6.00 -10.94 18.65
C GLY A 680 6.31 -11.80 17.41
N THR A 681 6.00 -11.31 16.21
CA THR A 681 6.22 -12.02 14.95
C THR A 681 7.69 -11.95 14.53
N THR A 682 8.29 -13.10 14.21
CA THR A 682 9.67 -13.17 13.71
C THR A 682 9.81 -12.45 12.37
N LEU A 683 10.68 -11.43 12.33
CA LEU A 683 11.09 -10.73 11.12
C LEU A 683 12.23 -11.46 10.41
N ASP A 684 13.28 -11.83 11.17
CA ASP A 684 14.47 -12.49 10.63
C ASP A 684 15.21 -13.26 11.74
N THR A 685 16.01 -14.26 11.33
CA THR A 685 16.94 -15.01 12.18
C THR A 685 18.34 -14.93 11.60
N ILE A 686 19.25 -14.29 12.35
CA ILE A 686 20.60 -13.97 11.92
C ILE A 686 21.59 -14.84 12.69
N LYS A 687 22.64 -15.33 12.01
CA LYS A 687 23.76 -16.02 12.65
C LYS A 687 25.06 -15.37 12.24
N ASN A 688 25.93 -15.09 13.21
CA ASN A 688 27.26 -14.58 12.91
C ASN A 688 28.11 -15.64 12.22
N ALA A 689 28.83 -15.24 11.17
CA ALA A 689 29.87 -16.07 10.60
C ALA A 689 31.03 -16.21 11.59
N ARG A 690 31.76 -17.32 11.48
CA ARG A 690 32.96 -17.55 12.28
C ARG A 690 34.04 -16.50 11.97
N VAL A 691 34.74 -16.05 13.00
CA VAL A 691 35.83 -15.07 12.92
C VAL A 691 37.09 -15.59 13.63
N SER A 692 38.23 -15.00 13.30
CA SER A 692 39.52 -15.32 13.95
C SER A 692 39.81 -14.44 15.17
N GLU A 693 39.31 -13.22 15.11
CA GLU A 693 39.41 -12.17 16.10
C GLU A 693 38.54 -12.51 17.32
N SER A 694 39.01 -12.23 18.54
CA SER A 694 38.21 -12.46 19.76
C SER A 694 36.87 -11.72 19.74
N PHE A 695 36.87 -10.50 19.18
CA PHE A 695 35.68 -9.69 18.98
C PHE A 695 35.74 -9.01 17.62
N LYS A 696 34.68 -9.15 16.82
CA LYS A 696 34.52 -8.45 15.55
C LYS A 696 33.12 -7.87 15.43
N SER A 697 33.01 -6.56 15.23
CA SER A 697 31.72 -5.92 14.96
C SER A 697 31.20 -6.33 13.59
N ILE A 698 29.97 -6.80 13.52
CA ILE A 698 29.30 -7.21 12.28
C ILE A 698 28.04 -6.38 12.09
N ARG A 699 27.88 -5.78 10.91
CA ARG A 699 26.67 -5.08 10.49
C ARG A 699 25.87 -5.97 9.55
N HIS A 700 24.70 -6.40 9.99
CA HIS A 700 23.74 -7.16 9.19
C HIS A 700 22.75 -6.20 8.56
N GLN A 701 22.62 -6.25 7.24
CA GLN A 701 21.53 -5.60 6.52
C GLN A 701 20.38 -6.60 6.44
N VAL A 702 19.22 -6.24 6.97
CA VAL A 702 18.00 -7.03 6.87
C VAL A 702 17.10 -6.40 5.82
N ASN A 703 16.27 -7.23 5.20
CA ASN A 703 15.27 -6.77 4.24
C ASN A 703 14.42 -5.62 4.81
N ALA A 704 13.99 -4.73 3.92
CA ALA A 704 13.16 -3.60 4.29
C ALA A 704 11.88 -4.08 4.99
N VAL A 705 11.43 -3.31 5.98
CA VAL A 705 10.28 -3.63 6.81
C VAL A 705 9.32 -2.43 6.86
N PHE A 706 8.02 -2.70 6.77
CA PHE A 706 7.00 -1.71 7.06
C PHE A 706 6.73 -1.70 8.56
N LEU A 707 6.93 -0.55 9.22
CA LEU A 707 6.74 -0.39 10.66
C LEU A 707 5.62 0.61 10.94
N HIS A 708 4.86 0.34 11.99
CA HIS A 708 3.86 1.23 12.52
C HIS A 708 4.37 1.91 13.81
N VAL A 709 3.88 3.13 14.07
CA VAL A 709 4.15 3.83 15.33
C VAL A 709 3.83 2.91 16.51
N ASN A 710 4.70 2.89 17.51
CA ASN A 710 4.59 2.09 18.73
C ASN A 710 4.73 0.57 18.56
N ASP A 711 5.13 0.07 17.39
CA ASP A 711 5.48 -1.35 17.25
C ASP A 711 6.51 -1.79 18.30
N ILE A 712 6.31 -2.99 18.83
CA ILE A 712 7.19 -3.61 19.80
C ILE A 712 8.30 -4.32 19.05
N ILE A 713 9.55 -4.02 19.38
CA ILE A 713 10.74 -4.62 18.80
C ILE A 713 11.36 -5.53 19.86
N GLU A 714 11.52 -6.81 19.57
CA GLU A 714 12.21 -7.76 20.44
C GLU A 714 13.45 -8.32 19.76
N ILE A 715 14.52 -8.46 20.53
CA ILE A 715 15.75 -9.11 20.12
C ILE A 715 16.04 -10.22 21.10
N THR A 716 16.25 -11.41 20.56
CA THR A 716 16.73 -12.55 21.34
C THR A 716 18.04 -13.07 20.79
N SER A 717 18.91 -13.59 21.65
CA SER A 717 20.16 -14.23 21.25
C SER A 717 20.54 -15.37 22.19
N LYS A 718 21.44 -16.25 21.74
CA LYS A 718 21.95 -17.40 22.52
C LYS A 718 23.45 -17.27 22.79
N ALA A 719 23.88 -17.69 23.97
CA ALA A 719 25.27 -18.04 24.22
C ALA A 719 25.56 -19.47 23.71
N VAL A 720 26.57 -19.63 22.86
CA VAL A 720 26.92 -20.91 22.21
C VAL A 720 28.44 -21.10 22.15
N THR A 721 28.91 -22.35 22.06
CA THR A 721 30.32 -22.70 21.82
C THR A 721 30.48 -23.42 20.48
N ASN A 722 31.59 -23.19 19.78
CA ASN A 722 32.00 -24.00 18.62
C ASN A 722 32.93 -25.16 19.00
N GLY A 723 33.35 -25.24 20.26
CA GLY A 723 34.19 -26.31 20.79
C GLY A 723 35.68 -26.25 20.40
N LEU A 724 36.14 -25.16 19.79
CA LEU A 724 37.49 -25.07 19.19
C LEU A 724 38.54 -24.39 20.07
N ILE A 725 38.09 -23.59 21.04
CA ILE A 725 38.96 -22.89 21.98
C ILE A 725 38.80 -23.55 23.34
N LEU A 726 39.85 -24.22 23.81
CA LEU A 726 39.86 -24.91 25.11
C LEU A 726 40.11 -23.91 26.25
N GLU A 727 39.31 -24.00 27.31
CA GLU A 727 39.49 -23.25 28.56
C GLU A 727 39.44 -24.22 29.74
N GLY A 728 40.61 -24.64 30.21
CA GLY A 728 40.73 -25.65 31.27
C GLY A 728 40.17 -27.01 30.83
N ASN A 729 39.13 -27.49 31.52
CA ASN A 729 38.43 -28.74 31.20
C ASN A 729 37.19 -28.53 30.31
N GLU A 730 36.91 -27.30 29.89
CA GLU A 730 35.78 -26.93 29.04
C GLU A 730 36.24 -26.21 27.76
N THR A 731 35.28 -25.64 27.03
CA THR A 731 35.49 -24.82 25.84
C THR A 731 34.98 -23.40 26.09
N ALA A 732 35.59 -22.40 25.44
CA ALA A 732 35.13 -21.01 25.48
C ALA A 732 33.72 -20.87 24.85
N TRP A 733 32.96 -19.88 25.30
CA TRP A 733 31.57 -19.65 24.88
C TRP A 733 31.36 -18.22 24.41
N SER A 734 30.82 -18.10 23.20
CA SER A 734 30.29 -16.84 22.72
C SER A 734 29.07 -16.41 23.55
N ARG A 735 28.91 -15.10 23.75
CA ARG A 735 27.88 -14.57 24.67
C ARG A 735 26.68 -13.92 23.99
N GLY A 736 26.47 -14.15 22.69
CA GLY A 736 25.33 -13.59 21.96
C GLY A 736 25.30 -12.07 21.95
N ARG A 737 26.46 -11.42 21.84
CA ARG A 737 26.66 -9.98 22.00
C ARG A 737 26.07 -9.14 20.87
N TRP A 738 25.31 -8.12 21.21
CA TRP A 738 24.81 -7.14 20.22
C TRP A 738 24.68 -5.72 20.78
N ASN A 739 24.74 -4.74 19.86
CA ASN A 739 24.95 -3.33 20.19
C ASN A 739 23.77 -2.41 19.85
N SER A 740 23.22 -2.50 18.63
CA SER A 740 22.22 -1.54 18.17
C SER A 740 21.43 -2.01 16.95
N ILE A 741 20.28 -1.36 16.76
CA ILE A 741 19.47 -1.41 15.55
C ILE A 741 19.35 -0.01 14.99
N THR A 742 19.38 0.12 13.66
CA THR A 742 19.09 1.37 12.96
C THR A 742 18.04 1.14 11.88
N PHE A 743 17.01 1.98 11.90
CA PHE A 743 15.96 2.06 10.89
C PHE A 743 16.20 3.29 10.03
N THR A 744 16.53 3.09 8.76
CA THR A 744 16.76 4.16 7.79
C THR A 744 15.60 4.17 6.80
N PRO A 745 14.89 5.30 6.57
CA PRO A 745 13.79 5.34 5.61
C PRO A 745 14.21 4.77 4.24
N LYS A 746 13.37 3.94 3.60
CA LYS A 746 13.78 3.17 2.40
C LYS A 746 14.34 4.03 1.26
N ASP A 747 13.72 5.18 1.02
CA ASP A 747 14.13 6.13 -0.03
C ASP A 747 15.13 7.20 0.45
N TYR A 748 15.63 7.09 1.69
CA TYR A 748 16.63 8.02 2.22
C TYR A 748 17.94 7.93 1.42
N SER A 749 18.37 9.06 0.87
CA SER A 749 19.65 9.17 0.18
C SER A 749 20.20 10.59 0.31
N LEU A 750 21.35 10.74 0.97
CA LEU A 750 22.05 12.01 1.08
C LEU A 750 22.48 12.53 -0.29
N LEU A 751 22.84 11.65 -1.23
CA LEU A 751 23.13 12.04 -2.61
C LEU A 751 21.93 12.70 -3.29
N LYS A 752 20.71 12.17 -3.10
CA LYS A 752 19.49 12.79 -3.63
C LYS A 752 19.14 14.08 -2.90
N ILE A 753 19.26 14.10 -1.56
CA ILE A 753 19.01 15.30 -0.75
C ILE A 753 19.94 16.45 -1.18
N LEU A 754 21.18 16.12 -1.55
CA LEU A 754 22.20 17.08 -2.01
C LEU A 754 22.34 17.12 -3.54
N ALA A 755 21.33 16.68 -4.31
CA ALA A 755 21.43 16.61 -5.77
C ALA A 755 21.82 17.96 -6.38
N ASP A 756 21.17 19.05 -5.95
CA ASP A 756 21.40 20.41 -6.47
C ASP A 756 22.55 21.15 -5.77
N THR A 757 23.24 20.50 -4.83
CA THR A 757 24.38 21.11 -4.15
C THR A 757 25.64 20.97 -4.99
N LYS A 758 26.43 22.05 -5.09
CA LYS A 758 27.74 22.02 -5.75
C LYS A 758 28.73 21.19 -4.92
N PRO A 759 29.39 20.17 -5.48
CA PRO A 759 30.35 19.38 -4.73
C PRO A 759 31.68 20.13 -4.50
N PHE A 760 32.36 19.81 -3.42
CA PHE A 760 33.80 20.06 -3.29
C PHE A 760 34.55 19.10 -4.19
N GLU A 761 35.43 19.62 -5.04
CA GLU A 761 36.05 18.83 -6.10
C GLU A 761 37.50 18.48 -5.77
N GLU A 762 37.80 17.19 -5.76
CA GLU A 762 39.15 16.65 -5.55
C GLU A 762 40.06 16.99 -6.73
N LYS A 763 41.31 17.35 -6.43
CA LYS A 763 42.34 17.70 -7.40
C LYS A 763 43.63 16.92 -7.11
N ASP A 764 44.17 16.25 -8.12
CA ASP A 764 45.46 15.56 -8.07
C ASP A 764 45.65 14.59 -6.88
N GLY A 765 44.59 13.89 -6.51
CA GLY A 765 44.54 12.95 -5.41
C GLY A 765 44.33 13.58 -4.03
N MET A 766 43.94 14.87 -3.94
CA MET A 766 43.80 15.60 -2.68
C MET A 766 42.54 16.49 -2.63
N LEU A 767 41.95 16.59 -1.45
CA LEU A 767 40.81 17.47 -1.16
C LEU A 767 40.92 17.99 0.29
N GLU A 768 40.82 19.30 0.50
CA GLU A 768 40.79 19.95 1.83
C GLU A 768 39.50 20.76 1.97
N ILE A 769 38.81 20.61 3.10
CA ILE A 769 37.50 21.22 3.35
C ILE A 769 37.44 21.74 4.80
N GLU A 770 36.93 22.97 4.98
CA GLU A 770 36.59 23.51 6.31
C GLU A 770 35.35 22.83 6.88
N ALA A 771 35.38 22.49 8.15
CA ALA A 771 34.34 21.69 8.81
C ALA A 771 33.00 22.44 8.94
N GLU A 772 32.99 23.76 9.02
CA GLU A 772 31.76 24.56 9.06
C GLU A 772 31.02 24.61 7.72
N ASN A 773 31.66 24.23 6.62
CA ASN A 773 31.07 24.25 5.27
C ASN A 773 30.31 22.96 4.92
N TYR A 774 29.73 22.28 5.91
CA TYR A 774 28.88 21.12 5.67
C TYR A 774 27.63 21.52 4.86
N HIS A 775 27.18 20.62 3.98
CA HIS A 775 25.99 20.83 3.15
C HIS A 775 24.71 20.31 3.82
N TYR A 776 24.85 19.35 4.74
CA TYR A 776 23.74 18.74 5.46
C TYR A 776 24.14 18.43 6.89
N LYS A 777 23.18 18.50 7.81
CA LYS A 777 23.33 18.02 9.19
C LYS A 777 22.06 17.33 9.69
N SER A 778 22.27 16.34 10.55
CA SER A 778 21.22 15.61 11.28
C SER A 778 21.70 15.38 12.70
N ASN A 779 20.81 15.47 13.69
CA ASN A 779 21.12 15.03 15.05
C ASN A 779 20.86 13.53 15.27
N ASN A 780 20.40 12.80 14.25
CA ASN A 780 20.00 11.39 14.32
C ASN A 780 19.05 11.08 15.48
N SER A 781 18.13 12.01 15.76
CA SER A 781 17.18 11.92 16.87
C SER A 781 17.83 11.86 18.27
N THR A 782 19.10 12.23 18.38
CA THR A 782 19.82 12.35 19.67
C THR A 782 19.61 13.74 20.29
N LYS A 783 19.99 13.89 21.56
CA LYS A 783 20.01 15.19 22.26
C LYS A 783 21.20 16.08 21.87
N ARG A 784 22.17 15.58 21.11
CA ARG A 784 23.40 16.30 20.73
C ARG A 784 23.32 16.79 19.29
N ASN A 785 23.91 17.94 19.02
CA ASN A 785 23.88 18.56 17.70
C ASN A 785 25.20 19.22 17.34
N TRP A 786 25.55 19.21 16.05
CA TRP A 786 26.67 19.97 15.53
C TRP A 786 26.27 21.44 15.41
N VAL A 787 27.06 22.31 16.02
CA VAL A 787 26.92 23.76 15.95
C VAL A 787 28.15 24.37 15.30
N VAL A 788 27.97 25.43 14.52
CA VAL A 788 29.08 26.25 14.04
C VAL A 788 29.43 27.26 15.14
N ARG A 789 30.72 27.39 15.44
CA ARG A 789 31.28 28.35 16.39
C ARG A 789 32.06 29.42 15.62
N SER A 790 31.79 30.69 15.87
CA SER A 790 32.42 31.84 15.21
C SER A 790 32.75 32.94 16.21
N LEU A 791 33.55 33.95 15.83
CA LEU A 791 34.05 34.99 16.74
C LEU A 791 32.97 35.66 17.61
N ASP A 792 31.76 35.83 17.08
CA ASP A 792 30.66 36.56 17.72
C ASP A 792 29.46 35.67 18.09
N ASP A 793 29.63 34.34 18.12
CA ASP A 793 28.55 33.44 18.53
C ASP A 793 28.16 33.63 20.01
N LYS A 794 26.89 33.37 20.33
CA LYS A 794 26.34 33.52 21.69
C LYS A 794 26.23 32.19 22.44
N ILE A 795 26.98 31.18 22.02
CA ILE A 795 26.91 29.83 22.59
C ILE A 795 27.80 29.79 23.84
N SER A 796 27.25 29.31 24.96
CA SER A 796 27.96 29.21 26.23
C SER A 796 29.17 28.28 26.17
N GLY A 797 30.23 28.62 26.90
CA GLY A 797 31.48 27.85 26.96
C GLY A 797 32.65 28.59 26.29
N VAL A 798 33.86 28.04 26.42
CA VAL A 798 35.07 28.63 25.80
C VAL A 798 34.93 28.58 24.28
N ASN A 799 35.29 29.68 23.61
CA ASN A 799 35.24 29.79 22.16
C ASN A 799 36.66 29.81 21.58
N TYR A 800 36.98 28.82 20.75
CA TYR A 800 38.28 28.65 20.10
C TYR A 800 38.34 29.20 18.66
N SER A 801 37.31 29.93 18.21
CA SER A 801 37.23 30.43 16.85
C SER A 801 38.44 31.27 16.46
N LYS A 802 38.96 32.12 17.34
CA LYS A 802 40.14 32.97 17.02
C LYS A 802 41.40 32.18 16.64
N SER A 803 41.57 30.94 17.14
CA SER A 803 42.72 30.09 16.80
C SER A 803 42.41 29.07 15.70
N ALA A 804 41.14 28.91 15.31
CA ALA A 804 40.71 28.04 14.22
C ALA A 804 41.02 28.65 12.84
N ASN A 805 41.07 27.83 11.79
CA ASN A 805 41.23 28.34 10.44
C ASN A 805 40.02 29.23 10.08
N LYS A 806 40.27 30.34 9.37
CA LYS A 806 39.23 31.32 8.99
C LYS A 806 38.34 31.83 10.13
N ASN A 807 38.78 31.67 11.37
CA ASN A 807 38.08 32.01 12.58
C ASN A 807 36.73 31.28 12.80
N SER A 808 36.59 30.03 12.34
CA SER A 808 35.37 29.24 12.49
C SER A 808 35.69 27.76 12.67
N TYR A 809 34.81 27.03 13.35
CA TYR A 809 34.88 25.57 13.48
C TYR A 809 33.50 25.01 13.83
N ILE A 810 33.36 23.69 13.92
CA ILE A 810 32.14 23.05 14.45
C ILE A 810 32.39 22.35 15.77
N GLN A 811 31.35 22.27 16.60
CA GLN A 811 31.38 21.60 17.89
C GLN A 811 30.14 20.73 18.10
N ALA A 812 30.32 19.56 18.72
CA ALA A 812 29.22 18.74 19.20
C ALA A 812 28.73 19.25 20.57
N LEU A 813 27.47 19.69 20.67
CA LEU A 813 26.90 20.26 21.91
C LEU A 813 25.57 19.61 22.34
N PRO A 814 25.21 19.70 23.63
CA PRO A 814 26.03 20.18 24.77
C PRO A 814 27.27 19.29 25.02
N ASP A 815 28.33 19.89 25.55
CA ASP A 815 29.54 19.20 26.00
C ASP A 815 29.33 18.79 27.46
N THR A 816 29.20 17.50 27.70
CA THR A 816 28.88 16.97 29.05
C THR A 816 29.90 15.97 29.56
N ARG A 817 30.91 15.66 28.74
CA ARG A 817 31.93 14.68 29.06
C ARG A 817 33.27 15.10 28.46
N VAL A 818 34.02 15.88 29.25
CA VAL A 818 35.34 16.40 28.85
C VAL A 818 36.43 15.44 29.29
N THR A 819 36.35 14.89 30.50
CA THR A 819 37.35 13.95 31.05
C THR A 819 36.71 12.63 31.50
N HIS A 820 37.54 11.63 31.83
CA HIS A 820 37.08 10.34 32.32
C HIS A 820 36.36 10.41 33.67
N ASP A 821 36.51 11.51 34.42
CA ASP A 821 35.79 11.77 35.66
C ASP A 821 34.31 12.13 35.42
N ASP A 822 33.98 12.60 34.21
CA ASP A 822 32.62 12.94 33.82
C ASP A 822 31.79 11.68 33.53
N THR A 823 30.49 11.78 33.80
CA THR A 823 29.58 10.63 33.68
C THR A 823 29.43 10.20 32.21
N LEU A 824 29.81 8.95 31.92
CA LEU A 824 29.57 8.32 30.63
C LEU A 824 28.09 7.92 30.48
N ILE A 825 27.43 8.47 29.46
CA ILE A 825 26.06 8.15 29.06
C ILE A 825 26.09 7.69 27.60
N LEU A 826 26.15 6.38 27.40
CA LEU A 826 26.11 5.75 26.07
C LEU A 826 24.88 6.22 25.28
N GLY A 827 25.04 6.45 23.98
CA GLY A 827 23.97 6.93 23.11
C GLY A 827 23.52 8.37 23.38
N GLU A 828 24.14 9.06 24.33
CA GLU A 828 23.87 10.47 24.62
C GLU A 828 25.11 11.35 24.51
N ASN A 829 26.16 11.10 25.30
CA ASN A 829 27.43 11.82 25.21
C ASN A 829 28.56 10.98 24.60
N PHE A 830 28.30 9.69 24.35
CA PHE A 830 29.24 8.79 23.71
C PHE A 830 28.54 7.80 22.75
N PHE A 831 28.99 7.77 21.50
CA PHE A 831 28.43 7.04 20.37
C PHE A 831 29.51 6.17 19.73
N PRO A 832 29.81 4.98 20.26
CA PRO A 832 30.92 4.15 19.77
C PRO A 832 30.67 3.48 18.41
N VAL A 833 29.42 3.50 17.92
CA VAL A 833 29.05 2.95 16.62
C VAL A 833 28.86 4.07 15.61
N SER A 834 29.67 4.05 14.56
CA SER A 834 29.62 5.01 13.46
C SER A 834 28.20 5.17 12.92
N GLY A 835 27.77 6.42 12.71
CA GLY A 835 26.47 6.77 12.15
C GLY A 835 25.33 6.85 13.16
N THR A 836 25.54 6.54 14.44
CA THR A 836 24.48 6.61 15.47
C THR A 836 24.40 7.98 16.15
N GLY A 837 25.53 8.67 16.33
CA GLY A 837 25.58 10.06 16.81
C GLY A 837 25.15 11.07 15.75
N GLY A 838 25.12 12.36 16.10
CA GLY A 838 24.82 13.43 15.15
C GLY A 838 25.78 13.41 13.95
N VAL A 839 25.24 13.68 12.76
CA VAL A 839 25.94 13.61 11.47
C VAL A 839 26.02 14.99 10.81
N ILE A 840 27.16 15.24 10.18
CA ILE A 840 27.38 16.32 9.21
C ILE A 840 27.92 15.73 7.92
N SER A 841 27.52 16.30 6.78
CA SER A 841 27.77 15.72 5.48
C SER A 841 28.18 16.75 4.43
N TYR A 842 29.09 16.34 3.54
CA TYR A 842 29.71 17.15 2.50
C TYR A 842 29.56 16.42 1.17
N LYS A 843 28.99 17.10 0.18
CA LYS A 843 28.97 16.60 -1.19
C LYS A 843 30.36 16.82 -1.78
N ILE A 844 31.00 15.74 -2.21
CA ILE A 844 32.34 15.76 -2.80
C ILE A 844 32.31 15.10 -4.18
N LYS A 845 33.28 15.45 -5.03
CA LYS A 845 33.50 14.80 -6.32
C LYS A 845 34.91 14.22 -6.33
N ILE A 846 35.01 12.90 -6.47
CA ILE A 846 36.26 12.16 -6.60
C ILE A 846 36.57 11.99 -8.08
N ASN A 847 37.64 12.63 -8.54
CA ASN A 847 38.11 12.52 -9.92
C ASN A 847 39.07 11.34 -10.09
N ASN A 848 39.83 10.98 -9.05
CA ASN A 848 40.88 9.95 -9.09
C ASN A 848 40.58 8.75 -8.15
N PRO A 849 39.83 7.71 -8.60
CA PRO A 849 39.40 6.59 -7.74
C PRO A 849 40.55 5.87 -7.03
N GLY A 850 40.25 5.30 -5.86
CA GLY A 850 41.20 4.52 -5.06
C GLY A 850 41.06 4.75 -3.57
N LYS A 851 42.10 4.38 -2.82
CA LYS A 851 42.21 4.56 -1.37
C LYS A 851 42.61 5.99 -1.03
N TYR A 852 41.85 6.64 -0.16
CA TYR A 852 42.16 7.96 0.40
C TYR A 852 42.33 7.86 1.91
N TYR A 853 43.44 8.37 2.41
CA TYR A 853 43.70 8.57 3.84
C TYR A 853 43.00 9.84 4.29
N ILE A 854 42.36 9.77 5.46
CA ILE A 854 41.59 10.89 6.01
C ILE A 854 42.36 11.48 7.19
N TRP A 855 42.66 12.77 7.12
CA TRP A 855 43.21 13.55 8.21
C TRP A 855 42.15 14.54 8.69
N VAL A 856 42.00 14.68 10.00
CA VAL A 856 41.06 15.64 10.60
C VAL A 856 41.85 16.56 11.53
N ASN A 857 41.60 17.86 11.44
CA ASN A 857 42.13 18.87 12.36
C ASN A 857 41.07 19.12 13.44
N ALA A 858 41.39 18.79 14.68
CA ALA A 858 40.46 18.88 15.80
C ALA A 858 41.14 19.45 17.04
N LEU A 859 40.34 20.00 17.95
CA LEU A 859 40.78 20.48 19.26
C LEU A 859 40.05 19.69 20.34
N SER A 860 40.80 18.93 21.13
CA SER A 860 40.28 18.25 22.31
C SER A 860 40.74 18.98 23.57
N THR A 861 39.84 19.14 24.53
CA THR A 861 40.12 19.83 25.80
C THR A 861 40.36 18.85 26.94
N GLY A 862 39.86 17.61 26.82
CA GLY A 862 40.10 16.54 27.78
C GLY A 862 40.24 15.16 27.11
N THR A 863 40.11 14.11 27.90
CA THR A 863 40.33 12.72 27.43
C THR A 863 39.14 12.14 26.68
N GLU A 864 37.99 12.81 26.70
CA GLU A 864 36.70 12.25 26.28
C GLU A 864 35.90 13.12 25.29
N ASP A 865 36.46 14.24 24.83
CA ASP A 865 35.92 15.10 23.77
C ASP A 865 36.77 15.01 22.49
N ASN A 866 37.30 13.82 22.19
CA ASN A 866 38.48 13.63 21.35
C ASN A 866 38.36 12.52 20.31
N GLY A 867 37.14 12.21 19.85
CA GLY A 867 36.94 11.28 18.75
C GLY A 867 35.72 11.54 17.86
N VAL A 868 35.81 11.03 16.64
CA VAL A 868 34.78 11.12 15.60
C VAL A 868 34.85 9.88 14.68
N HIS A 869 33.81 9.64 13.88
CA HIS A 869 33.80 8.63 12.82
C HIS A 869 33.61 9.28 11.45
N VAL A 870 34.09 8.64 10.39
CA VAL A 870 33.92 9.06 9.00
C VAL A 870 33.37 7.92 8.12
N GLY A 871 32.55 8.27 7.13
CA GLY A 871 31.97 7.34 6.15
C GLY A 871 31.53 8.10 4.90
N PHE A 872 30.94 7.40 3.93
CA PHE A 872 30.36 8.05 2.74
C PHE A 872 29.14 7.30 2.22
N ASN A 873 28.21 8.01 1.57
CA ASN A 873 26.98 7.46 1.00
C ASN A 873 26.25 6.53 2.01
N GLU A 874 26.16 6.98 3.27
CA GLU A 874 25.52 6.29 4.38
C GLU A 874 26.18 4.93 4.75
N ASN A 875 27.33 4.63 4.12
CA ASN A 875 28.16 3.49 4.41
C ASN A 875 29.30 3.88 5.38
N TRP A 876 29.29 3.23 6.54
CA TRP A 876 30.27 3.44 7.60
C TRP A 876 31.26 2.28 7.63
N GLN A 877 32.32 2.38 6.82
CA GLN A 877 33.39 1.39 6.78
C GLN A 877 34.14 1.33 8.11
N GLU A 878 34.61 0.15 8.50
CA GLU A 878 35.38 -0.03 9.73
C GLU A 878 36.66 0.82 9.74
N SER A 879 37.32 0.96 8.59
CA SER A 879 38.49 1.84 8.42
C SER A 879 38.21 3.33 8.62
N GLY A 880 36.94 3.75 8.70
CA GLY A 880 36.54 5.12 9.01
C GLY A 880 36.11 5.32 10.47
N ALA A 881 36.13 4.27 11.30
CA ALA A 881 35.62 4.33 12.66
C ALA A 881 36.68 4.79 13.67
N ARG A 882 36.27 5.50 14.73
CA ARG A 882 37.08 5.78 15.94
C ARG A 882 38.38 6.53 15.66
N ILE A 883 38.29 7.63 14.92
CA ILE A 883 39.40 8.59 14.82
C ILE A 883 39.65 9.17 16.21
N GLN A 884 40.91 9.26 16.66
CA GLN A 884 41.27 9.57 18.04
C GLN A 884 42.37 10.63 18.17
N TRP A 885 42.28 11.48 19.20
CA TRP A 885 43.29 12.48 19.58
C TRP A 885 43.77 12.30 21.04
N CYS A 886 44.95 11.72 21.21
CA CYS A 886 45.63 11.63 22.53
C CYS A 886 46.52 12.84 22.83
N ASP A 887 47.25 13.33 21.82
CA ASP A 887 48.17 14.46 21.96
C ASP A 887 47.50 15.78 21.53
N GLY A 888 48.19 16.91 21.76
CA GLY A 888 47.73 18.23 21.28
C GLY A 888 46.52 18.80 22.01
N LYS A 889 46.39 18.54 23.33
CA LYS A 889 45.29 19.07 24.14
C LYS A 889 45.28 20.59 24.16
N ASN A 890 44.10 21.18 23.98
CA ASN A 890 43.87 22.62 23.85
C ASN A 890 44.51 23.28 22.63
N GLU A 891 44.97 22.49 21.65
CA GLU A 891 45.56 22.96 20.39
C GLU A 891 44.88 22.29 19.20
N TRP A 892 44.82 22.98 18.06
CA TRP A 892 44.33 22.40 16.81
C TRP A 892 45.35 21.41 16.27
N THR A 893 45.00 20.13 16.27
CA THR A 893 45.92 19.04 15.98
C THR A 893 45.36 18.12 14.90
N TRP A 894 46.21 17.76 13.95
CA TRP A 894 45.86 16.79 12.92
C TRP A 894 45.99 15.35 13.44
N SER A 895 45.01 14.51 13.14
CA SER A 895 45.10 13.06 13.37
C SER A 895 44.49 12.27 12.22
N SER A 896 45.06 11.10 11.98
CA SER A 896 44.53 10.02 11.13
C SER A 896 44.57 8.68 11.86
N ALA A 897 44.65 8.73 13.21
CA ALA A 897 44.84 7.56 14.05
C ALA A 897 43.51 6.87 14.37
N GLN A 898 43.40 5.59 14.03
CA GLN A 898 42.29 4.75 14.44
C GLN A 898 42.54 4.12 15.79
N ARG A 899 41.66 4.36 16.78
CA ARG A 899 41.70 3.66 18.06
C ARG A 899 41.45 2.16 17.89
N MET A 900 42.33 1.37 18.49
CA MET A 900 42.29 -0.10 18.53
C MET A 900 42.17 -0.61 19.98
N PRO A 901 41.71 -1.86 20.21
CA PRO A 901 41.57 -2.40 21.56
C PRO A 901 42.87 -2.39 22.39
N ASP A 902 43.99 -2.69 21.75
CA ASP A 902 45.35 -2.77 22.32
C ASP A 902 46.13 -1.46 22.25
N ASN A 903 45.63 -0.47 21.50
CA ASN A 903 46.23 0.85 21.39
C ASN A 903 45.16 1.94 21.43
N HIS A 904 44.95 2.50 22.62
CA HIS A 904 43.94 3.51 22.90
C HIS A 904 44.18 4.86 22.20
N CYS A 905 45.42 5.16 21.81
CA CYS A 905 45.76 6.36 21.02
C CYS A 905 45.73 6.11 19.51
N GLY A 906 45.62 4.85 19.11
CA GLY A 906 45.53 4.45 17.73
C GLY A 906 46.85 4.51 16.97
N ILE A 907 46.78 4.11 15.70
CA ILE A 907 47.92 4.10 14.79
C ILE A 907 47.63 5.09 13.66
N GLU A 908 48.47 6.09 13.44
CA GLU A 908 48.26 7.05 12.34
C GLU A 908 48.16 6.36 10.97
N LYS A 909 47.49 7.03 10.03
CA LYS A 909 47.32 6.59 8.63
C LYS A 909 46.55 5.27 8.48
N THR A 910 45.81 4.88 9.50
CA THR A 910 44.90 3.72 9.46
C THR A 910 43.46 4.13 9.17
N ILE A 911 43.12 5.42 9.31
CA ILE A 911 41.84 5.94 8.84
C ILE A 911 41.86 6.16 7.32
N TYR A 912 41.03 5.41 6.60
CA TYR A 912 40.91 5.53 5.15
C TYR A 912 39.51 5.16 4.63
N LEU A 913 39.20 5.64 3.44
CA LEU A 913 38.01 5.27 2.67
C LEU A 913 38.43 4.85 1.26
N ASN A 914 37.75 3.84 0.72
CA ASN A 914 37.95 3.39 -0.66
C ASN A 914 36.82 3.92 -1.56
N PHE A 915 37.20 4.62 -2.63
CA PHE A 915 36.29 5.09 -3.67
C PHE A 915 36.56 4.33 -4.96
N ASP A 916 35.68 3.41 -5.32
CA ASP A 916 35.92 2.46 -6.41
C ASP A 916 35.77 3.10 -7.81
N LYS A 917 35.03 4.21 -7.90
CA LYS A 917 34.70 4.88 -9.17
C LYS A 917 34.86 6.39 -9.07
N SER A 918 35.02 7.04 -10.22
CA SER A 918 34.98 8.49 -10.30
C SER A 918 33.52 8.92 -10.21
N GLY A 919 33.24 10.03 -9.52
CA GLY A 919 31.87 10.53 -9.38
C GLY A 919 31.63 11.34 -8.11
N GLU A 920 30.36 11.68 -7.90
CA GLU A 920 29.90 12.39 -6.72
C GLU A 920 29.63 11.41 -5.56
N TYR A 921 30.05 11.81 -4.37
CA TYR A 921 29.85 11.10 -3.11
C TYR A 921 29.37 12.08 -2.04
N VAL A 922 28.73 11.59 -1.00
CA VAL A 922 28.47 12.35 0.22
C VAL A 922 29.33 11.81 1.35
N LEU A 923 30.42 12.51 1.65
CA LEU A 923 31.27 12.22 2.80
C LEU A 923 30.56 12.68 4.07
N SER A 924 30.57 11.86 5.11
CA SER A 924 29.88 12.16 6.36
C SER A 924 30.78 11.91 7.57
N PHE A 925 30.68 12.79 8.56
CA PHE A 925 31.26 12.58 9.88
C PHE A 925 30.15 12.40 10.91
N SER A 926 30.28 11.40 11.78
CA SER A 926 29.36 11.20 12.90
C SER A 926 30.09 11.34 14.23
N MET A 927 29.41 11.98 15.19
CA MET A 927 29.93 12.13 16.55
C MET A 927 30.28 10.76 17.12
N ARG A 928 31.47 10.66 17.73
CA ARG A 928 31.79 9.59 18.68
C ARG A 928 31.63 10.09 20.11
N GLU A 929 31.97 11.34 20.36
CA GLU A 929 31.90 11.99 21.66
C GLU A 929 31.21 13.35 21.52
N ASP A 930 30.48 13.77 22.54
CA ASP A 930 30.07 15.17 22.66
C ASP A 930 31.27 16.06 23.00
N GLY A 931 31.11 17.36 22.88
CA GLY A 931 32.22 18.30 23.06
C GLY A 931 33.24 18.35 21.93
N PHE A 932 33.33 17.33 21.05
CA PHE A 932 34.31 17.25 19.95
C PHE A 932 34.27 18.49 19.05
N LYS A 933 35.44 19.03 18.73
CA LYS A 933 35.63 20.28 17.97
C LYS A 933 36.43 19.99 16.70
N MET A 934 35.87 20.30 15.54
CA MET A 934 36.49 20.03 14.23
C MET A 934 36.63 21.33 13.43
N ASP A 935 37.83 21.60 12.93
CA ASP A 935 38.17 22.81 12.16
C ASP A 935 38.17 22.51 10.65
N ARG A 936 38.90 21.47 10.23
CA ARG A 936 39.02 21.10 8.80
C ARG A 936 39.43 19.64 8.65
N PHE A 937 39.30 19.11 7.44
CA PHE A 937 39.75 17.75 7.12
C PHE A 937 40.34 17.65 5.71
N ILE A 938 41.19 16.65 5.50
CA ILE A 938 41.89 16.37 4.25
C ILE A 938 41.66 14.92 3.84
N LEU A 939 41.35 14.71 2.57
CA LEU A 939 41.40 13.43 1.88
C LEU A 939 42.64 13.44 1.00
N THR A 940 43.49 12.40 1.09
CA THR A 940 44.68 12.30 0.24
C THR A 940 44.98 10.87 -0.18
N LYS A 941 45.37 10.65 -1.43
CA LYS A 941 45.88 9.35 -1.90
C LYS A 941 47.33 9.10 -1.47
N ASN A 942 48.05 10.15 -1.06
CA ASN A 942 49.45 10.04 -0.72
C ASN A 942 49.63 9.44 0.69
N SER A 943 50.03 8.16 0.76
CA SER A 943 50.24 7.43 2.02
C SER A 943 51.34 8.01 2.93
N ILE A 944 52.26 8.81 2.40
CA ILE A 944 53.33 9.45 3.19
C ILE A 944 53.01 10.90 3.55
N PHE A 945 51.86 11.43 3.14
CA PHE A 945 51.43 12.79 3.48
C PHE A 945 51.25 12.94 5.00
N ILE A 946 51.75 14.04 5.54
CA ILE A 946 51.55 14.50 6.91
C ILE A 946 51.20 15.99 6.78
N PRO A 947 50.02 16.43 7.23
CA PRO A 947 49.64 17.84 7.19
C PRO A 947 50.46 18.66 8.18
N ASN A 948 50.66 19.94 7.85
CA ASN A 948 51.33 20.91 8.72
C ASN A 948 50.36 21.60 9.68
#